data_AF-A0A7Y3M1U3-F1
#
_entry.id   AF-A0A7Y3M1U3-F1
#
_cell.length_a   1.000
_cell.length_b   1.000
_cell.length_c   1.000
_cell.angle_alpha   90.00
_cell.angle_beta   90.00
_cell.angle_gamma   90.00
#
_symmetry.space_group_name_H-M   'P 1'
#
loop_
_entity.id
_entity.type
_entity.pdbx_description
1 polymer ?
#
loop_
_entity_poly.entity_id
_entity_poly.type
_entity_poly.pdbx_seq_one_letter_code
_entity_poly.pdbx_strand_id
1 'polypeptide(L)'
;MILPMDAAELTRWRQQHPRYTYWCGTLLGGCGEALTDRLYHSKVCHFAHHPHHTCTRTANGEDSADHLFMKGALDEWIRNQELKGTVQWPRRAASLGEAIDVDLPDLQRRLRFRLKPGNSGSWANDAGKTAEVDWIFGLDGPVPHEFFDGDGYVFRIRFETRGARRCPYLGVQRRSGVTTWTPFAEATLTDEGLTTTAVEEIRGDYRRAVVARGSESVAGKSSPETTAGPGSRQLSRGELVVAVREALELDARWATRATWKGLGQTVGTDFSQYVVADLRDLLSEVDSPFPMDEPVLSALIRSDTGEPLPYLDSILEALGLGRPSSATHLKRWVQREVDRAFAKYGLPARAVPPALPLNAAVPEIRIVDLPVSARRRPPARNRRARPTEVRHQAPIDRSQLQHLIAQGQELAGSGEGKGGTRLRSEIRSARRWLHGTRNTKLNDRGLRLLRETIAGLEAAIEDAKMATQPREKTPGESNQRRCSLASPEPSQQQREAPAHPAQAALAPTFRRDLRQRLIDVAQAGSTTNWPLLAGVKNTPEEERRRLLSAIEDGTHDDAPLLSALVVAPGGGPVPYFRGILQDTGLAVPRSDEALLRIWRREQERAYAAYANPPRPLPPRLVPKATAVHDARGSA
;
A
#
# COMPACT_ATOMS: atom_id res chain seq x y z
N MET A 1 12.07 0.72 -21.18
CA MET A 1 13.27 -0.10 -21.47
C MET A 1 14.03 -0.33 -20.18
N ILE A 2 14.50 -1.56 -19.92
CA ILE A 2 15.32 -1.88 -18.74
C ILE A 2 16.78 -1.95 -19.16
N LEU A 3 17.71 -1.47 -18.32
CA LEU A 3 19.13 -1.73 -18.52
C LEU A 3 19.40 -3.23 -18.27
N PRO A 4 20.07 -3.95 -19.20
CA PRO A 4 20.48 -5.32 -18.93
C PRO A 4 21.24 -5.43 -17.61
N MET A 5 20.82 -6.39 -16.79
CA MET A 5 21.35 -6.58 -15.43
C MET A 5 22.67 -7.35 -15.43
N ASP A 6 22.87 -8.20 -16.42
CA ASP A 6 24.09 -8.96 -16.65
C ASP A 6 25.16 -8.15 -17.42
N ALA A 7 26.43 -8.35 -17.08
CA ALA A 7 27.53 -7.60 -17.63
C ALA A 7 27.78 -7.92 -19.12
N ALA A 8 27.67 -9.19 -19.52
CA ALA A 8 27.86 -9.61 -20.90
C ALA A 8 26.70 -9.13 -21.79
N GLU A 9 25.48 -9.14 -21.25
CA GLU A 9 24.31 -8.53 -21.90
C GLU A 9 24.44 -7.02 -22.04
N LEU A 10 24.86 -6.30 -20.99
CA LEU A 10 25.05 -4.85 -21.05
C LEU A 10 26.16 -4.48 -22.04
N THR A 11 27.21 -5.30 -22.15
CA THR A 11 28.28 -5.10 -23.12
C THR A 11 27.75 -5.23 -24.55
N ARG A 12 26.97 -6.29 -24.84
CA ARG A 12 26.29 -6.45 -26.14
C ARG A 12 25.31 -5.31 -26.43
N TRP A 13 24.58 -4.87 -25.42
CA TRP A 13 23.64 -3.75 -25.50
C TRP A 13 24.32 -2.44 -25.89
N ARG A 14 25.46 -2.11 -25.26
CA ARG A 14 26.26 -0.92 -25.61
C ARG A 14 26.75 -0.96 -27.06
N GLN A 15 27.15 -2.14 -27.54
CA GLN A 15 27.59 -2.32 -28.93
C GLN A 15 26.44 -2.13 -29.92
N GLN A 16 25.25 -2.64 -29.59
CA GLN A 16 24.04 -2.48 -30.42
C GLN A 16 23.46 -1.07 -30.37
N HIS A 17 23.71 -0.32 -29.29
CA HIS A 17 23.13 0.99 -29.04
C HIS A 17 24.19 2.05 -28.64
N PRO A 18 25.18 2.34 -29.49
CA PRO A 18 26.34 3.17 -29.13
C PRO A 18 26.02 4.65 -28.87
N ARG A 19 24.82 5.11 -29.27
CA ARG A 19 24.38 6.51 -29.14
C ARG A 19 23.23 6.73 -28.16
N TYR A 20 22.83 5.69 -27.42
CA TYR A 20 21.71 5.83 -26.50
C TYR A 20 22.09 6.69 -25.29
N THR A 21 21.19 7.60 -24.92
CA THR A 21 21.27 8.37 -23.68
C THR A 21 20.14 7.95 -22.76
N TYR A 22 20.39 7.98 -21.46
CA TYR A 22 19.43 7.56 -20.45
C TYR A 22 19.05 8.75 -19.58
N TRP A 23 17.80 8.79 -19.14
CA TRP A 23 17.26 9.92 -18.38
C TRP A 23 16.36 9.42 -17.25
N CYS A 24 16.40 10.11 -16.12
CA CYS A 24 15.64 9.76 -14.93
C CYS A 24 14.15 10.11 -15.13
N GLY A 25 13.32 9.09 -15.37
CA GLY A 25 11.91 9.27 -15.71
C GLY A 25 11.12 10.05 -14.66
N THR A 26 10.57 11.20 -15.04
CA THR A 26 9.72 12.05 -14.19
C THR A 26 8.40 11.38 -13.81
N LEU A 27 7.87 10.52 -14.69
CA LEU A 27 6.69 9.68 -14.44
C LEU A 27 6.94 8.56 -13.40
N LEU A 28 8.18 8.41 -12.93
CA LEU A 28 8.58 7.52 -11.83
C LEU A 28 8.81 8.30 -10.52
N GLY A 29 8.46 9.59 -10.48
CA GLY A 29 8.90 10.51 -9.43
C GLY A 29 10.38 10.87 -9.52
N GLY A 30 11.01 10.64 -10.68
CA GLY A 30 12.39 11.00 -10.98
C GLY A 30 12.59 12.49 -11.27
N CYS A 31 13.86 12.90 -11.35
CA CYS A 31 14.26 14.29 -11.52
C CYS A 31 14.30 14.79 -12.97
N GLY A 32 14.22 13.91 -13.96
CA GLY A 32 14.37 14.29 -15.37
C GLY A 32 15.83 14.41 -15.85
N GLU A 33 16.81 14.23 -14.97
CA GLU A 33 18.23 14.42 -15.30
C GLU A 33 18.86 13.21 -15.99
N ALA A 34 19.98 13.44 -16.68
CA ALA A 34 20.73 12.41 -17.40
C ALA A 34 21.26 11.33 -16.44
N LEU A 35 21.19 10.08 -16.91
CA LEU A 35 21.65 8.89 -16.23
C LEU A 35 22.81 8.25 -17.00
N THR A 36 23.67 7.58 -16.24
CA THR A 36 24.73 6.70 -16.75
C THR A 36 24.38 5.26 -16.45
N ASP A 37 24.74 4.33 -17.33
CA ASP A 37 24.70 2.91 -17.03
C ASP A 37 26.00 2.44 -16.38
N ARG A 38 25.88 1.68 -15.29
CA ARG A 38 27.03 1.14 -14.58
C ARG A 38 27.21 -0.34 -14.89
N LEU A 39 28.27 -0.63 -15.63
CA LEU A 39 28.73 -2.00 -15.87
C LEU A 39 29.43 -2.52 -14.62
N TYR A 40 28.94 -3.64 -14.10
CA TYR A 40 29.52 -4.34 -12.96
C TYR A 40 29.57 -5.83 -13.25
N HIS A 41 30.72 -6.45 -12.97
CA HIS A 41 30.88 -7.90 -13.09
C HIS A 41 30.57 -8.64 -11.78
N SER A 42 30.51 -7.93 -10.65
CA SER A 42 30.31 -8.48 -9.30
C SER A 42 28.95 -8.16 -8.68
N LYS A 43 28.15 -7.31 -9.32
CA LYS A 43 26.80 -6.91 -8.88
C LYS A 43 25.95 -6.54 -10.09
N VAL A 44 24.64 -6.39 -9.87
CA VAL A 44 23.69 -6.03 -10.93
C VAL A 44 24.06 -4.69 -11.57
N CYS A 45 24.16 -4.69 -12.90
CA CYS A 45 24.29 -3.47 -13.69
C CYS A 45 23.01 -2.63 -13.53
N HIS A 46 23.15 -1.32 -13.33
CA HIS A 46 22.01 -0.43 -13.09
C HIS A 46 22.27 0.98 -13.60
N PHE A 47 21.19 1.74 -13.76
CA PHE A 47 21.29 3.17 -14.02
C PHE A 47 21.70 3.92 -12.75
N ALA A 48 22.59 4.90 -12.90
CA ALA A 48 23.06 5.76 -11.84
C ALA A 48 23.08 7.22 -12.31
N HIS A 49 22.73 8.14 -11.40
CA HIS A 49 22.94 9.56 -11.66
C HIS A 49 24.43 9.89 -11.73
N HIS A 50 24.74 11.00 -12.39
CA HIS A 50 26.07 11.60 -12.28
C HIS A 50 26.36 11.99 -10.81
N PRO A 51 27.65 12.02 -10.41
CA PRO A 51 28.04 12.47 -9.08
C PRO A 51 27.42 13.83 -8.72
N HIS A 52 27.17 14.06 -7.42
CA HIS A 52 26.60 15.30 -6.86
C HIS A 52 25.14 15.62 -7.22
N HIS A 53 24.41 14.71 -7.86
CA HIS A 53 22.98 14.87 -8.11
C HIS A 53 22.11 14.30 -6.97
N THR A 54 21.12 15.05 -6.50
CA THR A 54 20.14 14.60 -5.49
C THR A 54 18.79 14.34 -6.14
N CYS A 55 18.36 13.08 -6.21
CA CYS A 55 17.05 12.70 -6.71
C CYS A 55 16.10 12.39 -5.53
N THR A 56 14.88 12.92 -5.57
CA THR A 56 13.84 12.67 -4.56
C THR A 56 13.03 11.41 -4.81
N ARG A 57 13.34 10.66 -5.88
CA ARG A 57 12.72 9.37 -6.19
C ARG A 57 13.00 8.36 -5.07
N THR A 58 11.94 7.86 -4.45
CA THR A 58 11.99 6.87 -3.36
C THR A 58 11.70 5.44 -3.83
N ALA A 59 10.99 5.28 -4.95
CA ALA A 59 10.65 3.97 -5.52
C ALA A 59 11.77 3.46 -6.45
N ASN A 60 12.59 2.55 -5.93
CA ASN A 60 13.79 2.01 -6.61
C ASN A 60 13.64 0.53 -7.03
N GLY A 61 12.44 -0.04 -6.88
CA GLY A 61 12.11 -1.40 -7.30
C GLY A 61 11.93 -1.51 -8.83
N GLU A 62 12.08 -2.70 -9.36
CA GLU A 62 11.89 -2.97 -10.79
C GLU A 62 10.42 -2.78 -11.21
N ASP A 63 9.52 -3.13 -10.30
CA ASP A 63 8.07 -2.93 -10.32
C ASP A 63 7.64 -1.44 -10.32
N SER A 64 8.51 -0.53 -9.87
CA SER A 64 8.21 0.90 -9.82
C SER A 64 7.94 1.54 -11.18
N ALA A 65 8.35 0.86 -12.27
CA ALA A 65 8.16 1.31 -13.64
C ALA A 65 7.16 0.46 -14.43
N ASP A 66 6.48 -0.51 -13.80
CA ASP A 66 5.53 -1.41 -14.46
C ASP A 66 4.43 -0.66 -15.20
N HIS A 67 4.00 0.49 -14.69
CA HIS A 67 3.03 1.33 -15.38
C HIS A 67 3.54 1.91 -16.71
N LEU A 68 4.83 2.19 -16.83
CA LEU A 68 5.42 2.67 -18.08
C LEU A 68 5.54 1.54 -19.10
N PHE A 69 5.94 0.35 -18.65
CA PHE A 69 6.02 -0.83 -19.50
C PHE A 69 4.64 -1.28 -19.97
N MET A 70 3.65 -1.24 -19.08
CA MET A 70 2.26 -1.53 -19.42
C MET A 70 1.73 -0.54 -20.46
N LYS A 71 1.98 0.77 -20.29
CA LYS A 71 1.58 1.74 -21.32
C LYS A 71 2.18 1.41 -22.68
N GLY A 72 3.49 1.12 -22.73
CA GLY A 72 4.15 0.75 -23.99
C GLY A 72 3.53 -0.50 -24.62
N ALA A 73 3.26 -1.53 -23.82
CA ALA A 73 2.62 -2.75 -24.28
C ALA A 73 1.17 -2.51 -24.75
N LEU A 74 0.43 -1.62 -24.10
CA LEU A 74 -0.92 -1.23 -24.51
C LEU A 74 -0.91 -0.43 -25.83
N ASP A 75 0.01 0.51 -25.99
CA ASP A 75 0.16 1.28 -27.24
C ASP A 75 0.56 0.38 -28.43
N GLU A 76 1.33 -0.69 -28.18
CA GLU A 76 1.68 -1.71 -29.18
C GLU A 76 0.49 -2.64 -29.45
N TRP A 77 -0.18 -3.12 -28.42
CA TRP A 77 -1.35 -4.00 -28.51
C TRP A 77 -2.52 -3.35 -29.25
N ILE A 78 -2.88 -2.11 -28.90
CA ILE A 78 -3.94 -1.33 -29.59
C ILE A 78 -3.63 -1.22 -31.08
N ARG A 79 -2.38 -0.92 -31.43
CA ARG A 79 -1.94 -0.76 -32.82
C ARG A 79 -1.97 -2.07 -33.60
N ASN A 80 -1.49 -3.15 -32.99
CA ASN A 80 -1.45 -4.47 -33.62
C ASN A 80 -2.85 -5.06 -33.83
N GLN A 81 -3.83 -4.66 -33.03
CA GLN A 81 -5.24 -5.05 -33.20
C GLN A 81 -6.05 -4.02 -34.00
N GLU A 82 -5.39 -3.02 -34.59
CA GLU A 82 -6.02 -1.98 -35.40
C GLU A 82 -7.14 -1.22 -34.66
N LEU A 83 -7.07 -1.16 -33.33
CA LEU A 83 -8.06 -0.51 -32.48
C LEU A 83 -7.80 1.01 -32.40
N LYS A 84 -8.87 1.80 -32.31
CA LYS A 84 -8.78 3.22 -31.94
C LYS A 84 -8.94 3.35 -30.43
N GLY A 85 -7.83 3.59 -29.72
CA GLY A 85 -7.83 3.72 -28.27
C GLY A 85 -6.82 4.73 -27.75
N THR A 86 -7.06 5.26 -26.55
CA THR A 86 -6.10 6.13 -25.85
C THR A 86 -5.75 5.58 -24.47
N VAL A 87 -4.45 5.49 -24.19
CA VAL A 87 -3.94 5.10 -22.88
C VAL A 87 -3.74 6.34 -22.01
N GLN A 88 -4.38 6.38 -20.84
CA GLN A 88 -4.38 7.53 -19.94
C GLN A 88 -4.02 7.11 -18.51
N TRP A 89 -3.44 8.04 -17.76
CA TRP A 89 -3.29 7.90 -16.31
C TRP A 89 -4.45 8.59 -15.60
N PRO A 90 -5.15 7.92 -14.67
CA PRO A 90 -6.28 8.51 -13.99
C PRO A 90 -5.89 9.77 -13.22
N ARG A 91 -6.57 10.90 -13.49
CA ARG A 91 -6.33 12.19 -12.81
C ARG A 91 -6.54 12.15 -11.28
N ARG A 92 -7.20 11.09 -10.77
CA ARG A 92 -7.57 10.86 -9.36
C ARG A 92 -6.78 9.74 -8.68
N ALA A 93 -5.79 9.12 -9.33
CA ALA A 93 -4.98 8.09 -8.69
C ALA A 93 -4.28 8.64 -7.43
N ALA A 94 -4.27 7.86 -6.35
CA ALA A 94 -3.68 8.27 -5.08
C ALA A 94 -2.13 8.34 -5.18
N SER A 95 -1.55 7.62 -6.15
CA SER A 95 -0.13 7.71 -6.48
C SER A 95 0.15 7.52 -7.99
N LEU A 96 1.27 8.08 -8.46
CA LEU A 96 1.77 7.88 -9.82
C LEU A 96 2.03 6.39 -10.09
N GLY A 97 1.44 5.86 -11.15
CA GLY A 97 1.60 4.46 -11.56
C GLY A 97 0.72 3.44 -10.82
N GLU A 98 -0.25 3.89 -10.03
CA GLU A 98 -1.23 3.01 -9.36
C GLU A 98 -2.19 2.36 -10.37
N ALA A 99 -2.65 3.13 -11.35
CA ALA A 99 -3.63 2.69 -12.33
C ALA A 99 -3.39 3.28 -13.72
N ILE A 100 -3.90 2.59 -14.73
CA ILE A 100 -3.89 2.97 -16.15
C ILE A 100 -5.28 2.68 -16.71
N ASP A 101 -5.84 3.66 -17.40
CA ASP A 101 -7.09 3.51 -18.13
C ASP A 101 -6.82 3.46 -19.63
N VAL A 102 -7.54 2.61 -20.34
CA VAL A 102 -7.57 2.57 -21.81
C VAL A 102 -9.00 2.85 -22.24
N ASP A 103 -9.18 3.98 -22.91
CA ASP A 103 -10.48 4.35 -23.48
C ASP A 103 -10.56 3.86 -24.93
N LEU A 104 -11.57 3.05 -25.23
CA LEU A 104 -11.87 2.47 -26.54
C LEU A 104 -13.24 2.96 -27.01
N PRO A 105 -13.33 4.20 -27.54
CA PRO A 105 -14.60 4.86 -27.83
C PRO A 105 -15.44 4.13 -28.89
N ASP A 106 -14.81 3.54 -29.90
CA ASP A 106 -15.50 2.83 -30.98
C ASP A 106 -16.25 1.59 -30.44
N LEU A 107 -15.81 1.04 -29.31
CA LEU A 107 -16.41 -0.13 -28.65
C LEU A 107 -17.24 0.24 -27.40
N GLN A 108 -17.35 1.55 -27.08
CA GLN A 108 -17.94 2.03 -25.82
C GLN A 108 -17.41 1.27 -24.59
N ARG A 109 -16.13 0.90 -24.61
CA ARG A 109 -15.49 0.06 -23.59
C ARG A 109 -14.28 0.76 -23.00
N ARG A 110 -13.98 0.46 -21.74
CA ARG A 110 -12.79 0.93 -21.03
C ARG A 110 -12.08 -0.25 -20.39
N LEU A 111 -10.77 -0.35 -20.56
CA LEU A 111 -9.94 -1.26 -19.78
C LEU A 111 -9.33 -0.49 -18.61
N ARG A 112 -9.41 -1.02 -17.39
CA ARG A 112 -8.83 -0.40 -16.20
C ARG A 112 -7.84 -1.34 -15.53
N PHE A 113 -6.56 -0.98 -15.62
CA PHE A 113 -5.46 -1.69 -14.99
C PHE A 113 -5.14 -1.06 -13.65
N ARG A 114 -5.23 -1.83 -12.56
CA ARG A 114 -4.80 -1.43 -11.22
C ARG A 114 -3.55 -2.21 -10.85
N LEU A 115 -2.39 -1.60 -10.99
CA LEU A 115 -1.10 -2.29 -10.80
C LEU A 115 -0.71 -2.41 -9.33
N LYS A 116 -1.22 -1.53 -8.46
CA LYS A 116 -0.92 -1.50 -7.02
C LYS A 116 -2.19 -1.47 -6.18
N PRO A 117 -2.17 -2.05 -4.97
CA PRO A 117 -3.28 -1.96 -4.03
C PRO A 117 -3.44 -0.50 -3.55
N GLY A 118 -4.57 0.11 -3.90
CA GLY A 118 -4.92 1.48 -3.50
C GLY A 118 -5.72 1.50 -2.20
N ASN A 119 -5.60 2.60 -1.43
CA ASN A 119 -6.23 2.76 -0.11
C ASN A 119 -7.67 3.32 -0.16
N SER A 120 -8.37 3.26 -1.30
CA SER A 120 -9.69 3.88 -1.47
C SER A 120 -10.81 2.85 -1.67
N GLY A 121 -11.75 2.82 -0.73
CA GLY A 121 -13.03 2.10 -0.79
C GLY A 121 -14.09 2.85 -1.60
N SER A 122 -13.77 3.26 -2.83
CA SER A 122 -14.71 3.94 -3.73
C SER A 122 -14.61 3.31 -5.13
N TRP A 123 -14.95 2.02 -5.22
CA TRP A 123 -14.86 1.25 -6.46
C TRP A 123 -15.96 1.60 -7.47
N ALA A 124 -17.10 2.13 -6.99
CA ALA A 124 -18.31 2.36 -7.80
C ALA A 124 -18.42 3.74 -8.50
N ASN A 125 -17.63 4.74 -8.10
CA ASN A 125 -17.89 6.14 -8.50
C ASN A 125 -17.07 6.66 -9.70
N ASP A 126 -16.22 5.84 -10.32
CA ASP A 126 -15.35 6.24 -11.44
C ASP A 126 -15.66 5.50 -12.76
N ALA A 127 -16.74 4.71 -12.81
CA ALA A 127 -17.33 4.27 -14.07
C ALA A 127 -18.13 5.46 -14.63
N GLY A 128 -17.63 6.06 -15.72
CA GLY A 128 -18.44 7.02 -16.47
C GLY A 128 -19.75 6.34 -16.89
N LYS A 129 -20.87 7.07 -16.86
CA LYS A 129 -22.24 6.56 -16.99
C LYS A 129 -22.57 5.78 -18.30
N THR A 130 -21.61 5.52 -19.19
CA THR A 130 -21.86 5.06 -20.57
C THR A 130 -20.95 3.97 -21.12
N ALA A 131 -19.85 3.58 -20.46
CA ALA A 131 -18.90 2.61 -21.02
C ALA A 131 -18.76 1.34 -20.16
N GLU A 132 -18.77 0.16 -20.80
CA GLU A 132 -18.49 -1.12 -20.14
C GLU A 132 -17.02 -1.17 -19.69
N VAL A 133 -16.75 -1.65 -18.48
CA VAL A 133 -15.40 -1.60 -17.89
C VAL A 133 -14.86 -2.99 -17.61
N ASP A 134 -13.76 -3.35 -18.29
CA ASP A 134 -13.00 -4.55 -17.97
C ASP A 134 -11.94 -4.20 -16.91
N TRP A 135 -11.96 -4.90 -15.78
CA TRP A 135 -11.06 -4.67 -14.66
C TRP A 135 -9.89 -5.66 -14.66
N ILE A 136 -8.67 -5.14 -14.61
CA ILE A 136 -7.43 -5.93 -14.57
C ILE A 136 -6.63 -5.54 -13.34
N PHE A 137 -6.29 -6.52 -12.49
CA PHE A 137 -5.65 -6.28 -11.20
C PHE A 137 -4.22 -6.77 -11.15
N GLY A 138 -3.34 -6.03 -10.49
CA GLY A 138 -1.97 -6.48 -10.17
C GLY A 138 -1.98 -7.74 -9.30
N LEU A 139 -0.81 -8.37 -9.18
CA LEU A 139 -0.61 -9.52 -8.29
C LEU A 139 -0.77 -9.16 -6.81
N ASP A 140 -0.49 -7.90 -6.47
CA ASP A 140 -0.47 -7.45 -5.09
C ASP A 140 -1.88 -7.04 -4.62
N GLY A 141 -2.42 -7.81 -3.67
CA GLY A 141 -3.65 -7.49 -2.96
C GLY A 141 -4.87 -8.35 -3.36
N PRO A 142 -5.87 -8.44 -2.47
CA PRO A 142 -7.11 -9.18 -2.72
C PRO A 142 -7.91 -8.52 -3.84
N VAL A 143 -8.53 -9.34 -4.70
CA VAL A 143 -9.54 -8.87 -5.66
C VAL A 143 -10.90 -9.06 -5.00
N PRO A 144 -11.70 -7.99 -4.83
CA PRO A 144 -13.04 -8.09 -4.24
C PRO A 144 -13.92 -9.11 -4.99
N HIS A 145 -14.78 -9.83 -4.26
CA HIS A 145 -15.57 -10.93 -4.84
C HIS A 145 -16.50 -10.47 -5.97
N GLU A 146 -17.01 -9.23 -5.86
CA GLU A 146 -17.81 -8.51 -6.87
C GLU A 146 -17.14 -8.39 -8.25
N PHE A 147 -15.83 -8.65 -8.39
CA PHE A 147 -15.20 -8.67 -9.71
C PHE A 147 -15.20 -10.05 -10.37
N PHE A 148 -15.57 -11.11 -9.64
CA PHE A 148 -15.80 -12.46 -10.20
C PHE A 148 -17.22 -12.63 -10.76
N ASP A 149 -17.86 -11.51 -11.13
CA ASP A 149 -19.22 -11.45 -11.65
C ASP A 149 -19.37 -12.20 -12.99
N GLY A 150 -20.60 -12.68 -13.25
CA GLY A 150 -21.06 -13.30 -14.50
C GLY A 150 -20.38 -14.61 -14.91
N ASP A 151 -19.09 -14.54 -15.21
CA ASP A 151 -18.31 -15.56 -15.90
C ASP A 151 -17.39 -16.38 -14.97
N GLY A 152 -17.29 -16.01 -13.68
CA GLY A 152 -16.58 -16.78 -12.66
C GLY A 152 -15.05 -16.63 -12.66
N TYR A 153 -14.52 -15.62 -13.34
CA TYR A 153 -13.09 -15.31 -13.39
C TYR A 153 -12.80 -13.80 -13.23
N VAL A 154 -11.55 -13.47 -12.92
CA VAL A 154 -11.01 -12.09 -12.90
C VAL A 154 -9.72 -12.00 -13.69
N PHE A 155 -9.42 -10.84 -14.27
CA PHE A 155 -8.13 -10.60 -14.89
C PHE A 155 -7.08 -10.15 -13.88
N ARG A 156 -5.92 -10.80 -13.96
CA ARG A 156 -4.69 -10.43 -13.25
C ARG A 156 -3.64 -9.94 -14.24
N ILE A 157 -2.71 -9.13 -13.78
CA ILE A 157 -1.54 -8.74 -14.56
C ILE A 157 -0.27 -8.94 -13.75
N ARG A 158 0.74 -9.52 -14.39
CA ARG A 158 2.11 -9.62 -13.86
C ARG A 158 3.12 -9.22 -14.91
N PHE A 159 4.35 -8.96 -14.48
CA PHE A 159 5.46 -8.60 -15.37
C PHE A 159 6.62 -9.57 -15.19
N GLU A 160 7.13 -10.08 -16.30
CA GLU A 160 8.34 -10.88 -16.34
C GLU A 160 9.43 -10.14 -17.09
N THR A 161 10.67 -10.21 -16.60
CA THR A 161 11.82 -9.60 -17.26
C THR A 161 12.54 -10.64 -18.11
N ARG A 162 12.64 -10.37 -19.41
CA ARG A 162 13.34 -11.21 -20.40
C ARG A 162 14.40 -10.36 -21.10
N GLY A 163 15.66 -10.52 -20.67
CA GLY A 163 16.76 -9.66 -21.10
C GLY A 163 16.49 -8.18 -20.78
N ALA A 164 16.52 -7.33 -21.80
CA ALA A 164 16.25 -5.88 -21.67
C ALA A 164 14.76 -5.49 -21.69
N ARG A 165 13.84 -6.48 -21.81
CA ARG A 165 12.39 -6.26 -21.92
C ARG A 165 11.66 -6.65 -20.64
N ARG A 166 10.71 -5.81 -20.25
CA ARG A 166 9.70 -6.11 -19.21
C ARG A 166 8.40 -6.45 -19.94
N CYS A 167 7.96 -7.70 -19.85
CA CYS A 167 6.84 -8.23 -20.62
C CYS A 167 5.63 -8.44 -19.71
N PRO A 168 4.47 -7.82 -20.00
CA PRO A 168 3.24 -8.09 -19.28
C PRO A 168 2.62 -9.44 -19.66
N TYR A 169 2.06 -10.11 -18.67
CA TYR A 169 1.27 -11.33 -18.79
C TYR A 169 -0.11 -11.11 -18.19
N LEU A 170 -1.14 -11.45 -18.96
CA LEU A 170 -2.53 -11.44 -18.53
C LEU A 170 -2.85 -12.79 -17.90
N GLY A 171 -3.32 -12.76 -16.65
CA GLY A 171 -3.76 -13.93 -15.92
C GLY A 171 -5.27 -14.00 -15.89
N VAL A 172 -5.85 -15.17 -16.12
CA VAL A 172 -7.27 -15.45 -15.89
C VAL A 172 -7.39 -16.26 -14.61
N GLN A 173 -7.78 -15.60 -13.52
CA GLN A 173 -7.91 -16.22 -12.21
C GLN A 173 -9.36 -16.65 -11.98
N ARG A 174 -9.57 -17.97 -11.79
CA ARG A 174 -10.88 -18.53 -11.42
C ARG A 174 -11.15 -18.34 -9.92
N ARG A 175 -12.40 -18.49 -9.49
CA ARG A 175 -12.79 -18.48 -8.06
C ARG A 175 -12.00 -19.47 -7.18
N SER A 176 -11.51 -20.56 -7.75
CA SER A 176 -10.65 -21.53 -7.06
C SER A 176 -9.25 -20.99 -6.72
N GLY A 177 -8.89 -19.80 -7.22
CA GLY A 177 -7.56 -19.20 -7.07
C GLY A 177 -6.57 -19.61 -8.17
N VAL A 178 -6.88 -20.64 -8.96
CA VAL A 178 -6.06 -21.07 -10.11
C VAL A 178 -6.02 -19.96 -11.15
N THR A 179 -4.81 -19.61 -11.60
CA THR A 179 -4.58 -18.55 -12.58
C THR A 179 -3.84 -19.08 -13.79
N THR A 180 -4.45 -18.99 -14.97
CA THR A 180 -3.79 -19.30 -16.25
C THR A 180 -3.18 -18.03 -16.82
N TRP A 181 -1.89 -18.06 -17.16
CA TRP A 181 -1.15 -16.89 -17.64
C TRP A 181 -0.90 -16.96 -19.14
N THR A 182 -1.21 -15.89 -19.84
CA THR A 182 -1.01 -15.71 -21.27
C THR A 182 -0.19 -14.44 -21.50
N PRO A 183 0.80 -14.43 -22.42
CA PRO A 183 1.46 -13.18 -22.82
C PRO A 183 0.41 -12.13 -23.21
N PHE A 184 0.51 -10.90 -22.68
CA PHE A 184 -0.53 -9.88 -22.91
C PHE A 184 -0.70 -9.57 -24.42
N ALA A 185 0.36 -9.70 -25.21
CA ALA A 185 0.32 -9.51 -26.66
C ALA A 185 -0.59 -10.51 -27.40
N GLU A 186 -0.89 -11.66 -26.79
CA GLU A 186 -1.77 -12.69 -27.35
C GLU A 186 -3.23 -12.53 -26.90
N ALA A 187 -3.52 -11.64 -25.96
CA ALA A 187 -4.89 -11.33 -25.58
C ALA A 187 -5.60 -10.59 -26.72
N THR A 188 -6.87 -10.85 -26.96
CA THR A 188 -7.67 -10.20 -28.00
C THR A 188 -8.83 -9.44 -27.38
N LEU A 189 -9.34 -8.44 -28.10
CA LEU A 189 -10.55 -7.75 -27.70
C LEU A 189 -11.69 -8.16 -28.62
N THR A 190 -12.77 -8.67 -28.04
CA THR A 190 -14.01 -9.00 -28.76
C THR A 190 -15.14 -8.11 -28.28
N ASP A 191 -16.32 -8.21 -28.90
CA ASP A 191 -17.52 -7.50 -28.46
C ASP A 191 -17.91 -7.86 -27.02
N GLU A 192 -17.59 -9.09 -26.59
CA GLU A 192 -17.78 -9.59 -25.22
C GLU A 192 -16.64 -9.19 -24.26
N GLY A 193 -15.70 -8.36 -24.70
CA GLY A 193 -14.60 -7.84 -23.88
C GLY A 193 -13.27 -8.56 -24.07
N LEU A 194 -12.33 -8.27 -23.16
CA LEU A 194 -10.97 -8.83 -23.21
C LEU A 194 -11.02 -10.36 -23.15
N THR A 195 -10.34 -11.03 -24.08
CA THR A 195 -10.44 -12.48 -24.32
C THR A 195 -9.05 -13.11 -24.43
N THR A 196 -8.94 -14.34 -23.95
CA THR A 196 -7.79 -15.25 -24.10
C THR A 196 -8.31 -16.66 -24.29
N THR A 197 -7.47 -17.62 -24.68
CA THR A 197 -7.87 -19.04 -24.77
C THR A 197 -8.50 -19.55 -23.46
N ALA A 198 -7.99 -19.13 -22.30
CA ALA A 198 -8.55 -19.50 -21.01
C ALA A 198 -9.97 -18.91 -20.78
N VAL A 199 -10.24 -17.70 -21.28
CA VAL A 199 -11.59 -17.10 -21.25
C VAL A 199 -12.53 -17.86 -22.18
N GLU A 200 -12.09 -18.18 -23.39
CA GLU A 200 -12.87 -18.94 -24.37
C GLU A 200 -13.28 -20.31 -23.84
N GLU A 201 -12.34 -21.02 -23.18
CA GLU A 201 -12.62 -22.29 -22.50
C GLU A 201 -13.68 -22.14 -21.41
N ILE A 202 -13.54 -21.13 -20.53
CA ILE A 202 -14.49 -20.89 -19.45
C ILE A 202 -15.89 -20.55 -19.99
N ARG A 203 -15.98 -19.68 -21.00
CA ARG A 203 -17.24 -19.33 -21.66
C ARG A 203 -17.83 -20.52 -22.42
N GLY A 204 -16.99 -21.37 -23.00
CA GLY A 204 -17.38 -22.63 -23.64
C GLY A 204 -17.99 -23.62 -22.65
N ASP A 205 -17.36 -23.81 -21.49
CA ASP A 205 -17.86 -24.64 -20.40
C ASP A 205 -19.20 -24.11 -19.87
N TYR A 206 -19.31 -22.80 -19.67
CA TYR A 206 -20.55 -22.16 -19.25
C TYR A 206 -21.68 -22.37 -20.26
N ARG A 207 -21.42 -22.13 -21.56
CA ARG A 207 -22.42 -22.38 -22.62
C ARG A 207 -22.85 -23.85 -22.69
N ARG A 208 -21.92 -24.80 -22.59
CA ARG A 208 -22.24 -26.24 -22.53
C ARG A 208 -23.12 -26.59 -21.34
N ALA A 209 -22.81 -26.04 -20.16
CA ALA A 209 -23.60 -26.27 -18.95
C ALA A 209 -25.03 -25.68 -19.04
N VAL A 210 -25.19 -24.54 -19.72
CA VAL A 210 -26.50 -23.93 -19.97
C VAL A 210 -27.32 -24.75 -20.98
N VAL A 211 -26.69 -25.21 -22.06
CA VAL A 211 -27.35 -26.05 -23.07
C VAL A 211 -27.76 -27.42 -22.50
N ALA A 212 -26.91 -28.05 -21.68
CA ALA A 212 -27.23 -29.32 -21.02
C ALA A 212 -28.47 -29.20 -20.12
N ARG A 213 -28.57 -28.12 -19.33
CA ARG A 213 -29.75 -27.82 -18.50
C ARG A 213 -30.99 -27.47 -19.31
N GLY A 214 -30.82 -26.89 -20.50
CA GLY A 214 -31.90 -26.65 -21.45
C GLY A 214 -32.41 -27.93 -22.14
N SER A 215 -31.52 -28.90 -22.40
CA SER A 215 -31.88 -30.16 -23.07
C SER A 215 -32.58 -31.17 -22.14
N GLU A 216 -32.33 -31.14 -20.83
CA GLU A 216 -33.07 -31.96 -19.85
C GLU A 216 -34.52 -31.50 -19.64
N SER A 217 -34.91 -30.32 -20.13
CA SER A 217 -36.26 -29.75 -19.99
C SER A 217 -37.25 -30.19 -21.08
N VAL A 218 -36.79 -30.77 -22.20
CA VAL A 218 -37.65 -31.05 -23.38
C VAL A 218 -38.11 -32.52 -23.48
N ALA A 219 -37.50 -33.46 -22.75
CA ALA A 219 -37.84 -34.88 -22.83
C ALA A 219 -38.57 -35.38 -21.58
N GLY A 220 -39.87 -35.08 -21.45
CA GLY A 220 -40.70 -35.66 -20.40
C GLY A 220 -42.12 -35.11 -20.30
N LYS A 221 -42.99 -35.48 -21.23
CA LYS A 221 -44.44 -35.22 -21.18
C LYS A 221 -45.17 -36.47 -20.64
N SER A 222 -45.81 -36.36 -19.47
CA SER A 222 -47.23 -36.76 -19.26
C SER A 222 -47.66 -36.51 -17.79
N SER A 223 -48.58 -35.55 -17.63
CA SER A 223 -49.40 -35.27 -16.44
C SER A 223 -50.45 -36.38 -16.21
N PRO A 224 -51.14 -36.52 -15.05
CA PRO A 224 -51.84 -35.41 -14.40
C PRO A 224 -51.74 -35.28 -12.87
N GLU A 225 -51.77 -34.01 -12.45
CA GLU A 225 -52.58 -33.46 -11.36
C GLU A 225 -52.09 -33.55 -9.90
N THR A 226 -51.77 -32.33 -9.40
CA THR A 226 -51.89 -31.85 -8.01
C THR A 226 -50.59 -31.76 -7.17
N THR A 227 -50.10 -30.51 -7.10
CA THR A 227 -49.25 -29.88 -6.06
C THR A 227 -47.81 -30.39 -5.85
N ALA A 228 -46.85 -29.65 -6.39
CA ALA A 228 -45.70 -29.03 -5.69
C ALA A 228 -44.61 -28.66 -6.72
N GLY A 229 -44.27 -27.37 -6.83
CA GLY A 229 -43.10 -26.92 -7.59
C GLY A 229 -41.79 -27.31 -6.90
N PRO A 230 -40.65 -27.42 -7.62
CA PRO A 230 -39.37 -27.75 -7.01
C PRO A 230 -38.90 -26.55 -6.19
N GLY A 231 -39.06 -26.64 -4.87
CA GLY A 231 -38.59 -25.67 -3.91
C GLY A 231 -37.07 -25.53 -3.96
N SER A 232 -36.61 -24.29 -3.81
CA SER A 232 -35.36 -24.05 -3.09
C SER A 232 -35.38 -24.94 -1.85
N ARG A 233 -34.38 -25.80 -1.68
CA ARG A 233 -34.18 -26.49 -0.41
C ARG A 233 -33.93 -25.39 0.62
N GLN A 234 -34.97 -24.97 1.35
CA GLN A 234 -34.81 -24.05 2.47
C GLN A 234 -33.88 -24.73 3.45
N LEU A 235 -32.72 -24.13 3.69
CA LEU A 235 -31.77 -24.61 4.68
C LEU A 235 -32.49 -24.68 6.03
N SER A 236 -32.34 -25.80 6.73
CA SER A 236 -32.77 -25.88 8.12
C SER A 236 -32.01 -24.83 8.94
N ARG A 237 -32.56 -24.43 10.09
CA ARG A 237 -31.94 -23.39 10.92
C ARG A 237 -30.48 -23.72 11.30
N GLY A 238 -30.18 -24.97 11.62
CA GLY A 238 -28.81 -25.42 11.90
C GLY A 238 -27.88 -25.34 10.67
N GLU A 239 -28.35 -25.72 9.49
CA GLU A 239 -27.59 -25.57 8.24
C GLU A 239 -27.34 -24.09 7.91
N LEU A 240 -28.33 -23.22 8.18
CA LEU A 240 -28.22 -21.78 7.97
C LEU A 240 -27.19 -21.14 8.92
N VAL A 241 -27.17 -21.53 10.19
CA VAL A 241 -26.16 -21.10 11.18
C VAL A 241 -24.75 -21.45 10.71
N VAL A 242 -24.52 -22.69 10.28
CA VAL A 242 -23.21 -23.14 9.80
C VAL A 242 -22.80 -22.37 8.54
N ALA A 243 -23.69 -22.26 7.57
CA ALA A 243 -23.40 -21.56 6.32
C ALA A 243 -23.10 -20.07 6.52
N VAL A 244 -23.83 -19.39 7.41
CA VAL A 244 -23.57 -17.98 7.75
C VAL A 244 -22.24 -17.85 8.50
N ARG A 245 -21.91 -18.77 9.41
CA ARG A 245 -20.62 -18.78 10.13
C ARG A 245 -19.46 -18.94 9.15
N GLU A 246 -19.51 -19.93 8.27
CA GLU A 246 -18.47 -20.18 7.27
C GLU A 246 -18.32 -19.00 6.29
N ALA A 247 -19.42 -18.37 5.88
CA ALA A 247 -19.40 -17.18 5.05
C ALA A 247 -18.72 -15.99 5.76
N LEU A 248 -18.99 -15.78 7.05
CA LEU A 248 -18.35 -14.73 7.84
C LEU A 248 -16.87 -14.99 8.09
N GLU A 249 -16.48 -16.24 8.35
CA GLU A 249 -15.06 -16.63 8.44
C GLU A 249 -14.34 -16.43 7.11
N LEU A 250 -15.01 -16.72 6.00
CA LEU A 250 -14.50 -16.48 4.66
C LEU A 250 -14.31 -14.97 4.41
N ASP A 251 -15.29 -14.14 4.76
CA ASP A 251 -15.16 -12.68 4.66
C ASP A 251 -13.99 -12.18 5.54
N ALA A 252 -13.82 -12.74 6.74
CA ALA A 252 -12.70 -12.42 7.61
C ALA A 252 -11.34 -12.83 7.04
N ARG A 253 -11.25 -13.98 6.34
CA ARG A 253 -10.03 -14.44 5.62
C ARG A 253 -9.57 -13.39 4.60
N TRP A 254 -10.53 -12.76 3.94
CA TRP A 254 -10.29 -11.74 2.91
C TRP A 254 -10.28 -10.30 3.45
N ALA A 255 -10.31 -10.10 4.76
CA ALA A 255 -10.40 -8.79 5.42
C ALA A 255 -11.58 -7.93 4.91
N THR A 256 -12.69 -8.60 4.56
CA THR A 256 -13.91 -7.98 4.05
C THR A 256 -14.93 -7.85 5.17
N ARG A 257 -15.78 -6.81 5.11
CA ARG A 257 -16.90 -6.64 6.03
C ARG A 257 -18.17 -7.10 5.34
N ALA A 258 -18.89 -8.01 5.99
CA ALA A 258 -20.09 -8.62 5.46
C ALA A 258 -21.25 -7.61 5.39
N THR A 259 -22.17 -7.82 4.46
CA THR A 259 -23.50 -7.18 4.43
C THR A 259 -24.55 -8.27 4.28
N TRP A 260 -25.79 -8.02 4.71
CA TRP A 260 -26.88 -9.00 4.56
C TRP A 260 -27.10 -9.44 3.10
N LYS A 261 -26.96 -8.50 2.15
CA LYS A 261 -27.05 -8.80 0.72
C LYS A 261 -25.92 -9.74 0.27
N GLY A 262 -24.68 -9.46 0.68
CA GLY A 262 -23.53 -10.29 0.34
C GLY A 262 -23.61 -11.69 0.97
N LEU A 263 -23.97 -11.77 2.25
CA LEU A 263 -24.20 -13.05 2.92
C LEU A 263 -25.31 -13.86 2.26
N GLY A 264 -26.40 -13.20 1.85
CA GLY A 264 -27.49 -13.86 1.16
C GLY A 264 -27.08 -14.48 -0.17
N GLN A 265 -26.18 -13.82 -0.90
CA GLN A 265 -25.59 -14.35 -2.13
C GLN A 265 -24.66 -15.54 -1.86
N THR A 266 -23.84 -15.48 -0.81
CA THR A 266 -22.90 -16.56 -0.45
C THR A 266 -23.62 -17.80 0.07
N VAL A 267 -24.64 -17.62 0.91
CA VAL A 267 -25.40 -18.70 1.55
C VAL A 267 -26.53 -19.22 0.67
N GLY A 268 -26.98 -18.43 -0.31
CA GLY A 268 -28.12 -18.75 -1.17
C GLY A 268 -29.48 -18.51 -0.50
N THR A 269 -29.55 -17.57 0.44
CA THR A 269 -30.75 -17.23 1.23
C THR A 269 -31.07 -15.75 1.10
N ASP A 270 -32.34 -15.40 0.85
CA ASP A 270 -32.79 -14.01 0.88
C ASP A 270 -33.10 -13.56 2.32
N PHE A 271 -32.09 -12.99 2.99
CA PHE A 271 -32.22 -12.48 4.36
C PHE A 271 -33.15 -11.26 4.48
N SER A 272 -33.54 -10.61 3.38
CA SER A 272 -34.48 -9.47 3.43
C SER A 272 -35.90 -9.89 3.85
N GLN A 273 -36.22 -11.17 3.74
CA GLN A 273 -37.52 -11.75 4.12
C GLN A 273 -37.60 -12.11 5.61
N TYR A 274 -36.48 -12.08 6.33
CA TYR A 274 -36.44 -12.41 7.75
C TYR A 274 -36.76 -11.17 8.60
N VAL A 275 -37.55 -11.36 9.65
CA VAL A 275 -37.77 -10.30 10.64
C VAL A 275 -36.51 -10.14 11.50
N VAL A 276 -36.29 -8.93 12.02
CA VAL A 276 -35.10 -8.58 12.81
C VAL A 276 -34.89 -9.51 14.01
N ALA A 277 -35.98 -9.97 14.64
CA ALA A 277 -35.90 -10.93 15.75
C ALA A 277 -35.27 -12.26 15.33
N ASP A 278 -35.63 -12.79 14.16
CA ASP A 278 -35.09 -14.06 13.66
C ASP A 278 -33.62 -13.91 13.27
N LEU A 279 -33.24 -12.78 12.66
CA LEU A 279 -31.85 -12.49 12.33
C LEU A 279 -30.98 -12.33 13.57
N ARG A 280 -31.51 -11.72 14.64
CA ARG A 280 -30.84 -11.62 15.94
C ARG A 280 -30.57 -13.00 16.50
N ASP A 281 -31.60 -13.84 16.57
CA ASP A 281 -31.49 -15.16 17.17
C ASP A 281 -30.55 -16.07 16.34
N LEU A 282 -30.61 -15.96 15.00
CA LEU A 282 -29.68 -16.62 14.09
C LEU A 282 -28.22 -16.21 14.36
N LEU A 283 -27.94 -14.90 14.50
CA LEU A 283 -26.58 -14.43 14.75
C LEU A 283 -26.07 -14.77 16.16
N SER A 284 -26.96 -14.81 17.16
CA SER A 284 -26.62 -15.32 18.49
C SER A 284 -26.23 -16.80 18.44
N GLU A 285 -26.87 -17.61 17.61
CA GLU A 285 -26.48 -19.01 17.36
C GLU A 285 -25.18 -19.12 16.55
N VAL A 286 -24.95 -18.22 15.58
CA VAL A 286 -23.69 -18.15 14.79
C VAL A 286 -22.47 -17.86 15.66
N ASP A 287 -22.62 -17.07 16.73
CA ASP A 287 -21.52 -16.75 17.65
C ASP A 287 -21.46 -17.70 18.87
N SER A 288 -22.36 -18.69 18.97
CA SER A 288 -22.44 -19.65 20.08
C SER A 288 -21.94 -21.05 19.70
N PRO A 289 -21.22 -21.79 20.57
CA PRO A 289 -20.67 -21.32 21.83
C PRO A 289 -19.58 -20.27 21.57
N PHE A 290 -19.46 -19.31 22.50
CA PHE A 290 -18.43 -18.28 22.48
C PHE A 290 -17.31 -18.63 23.49
N PRO A 291 -16.17 -19.19 23.06
CA PRO A 291 -14.98 -19.20 23.89
C PRO A 291 -14.44 -17.77 23.98
N MET A 292 -14.07 -17.30 25.18
CA MET A 292 -13.61 -15.92 25.44
C MET A 292 -12.47 -15.43 24.51
N ASP A 293 -11.71 -16.33 23.91
CA ASP A 293 -10.59 -16.02 23.01
C ASP A 293 -10.98 -15.93 21.53
N GLU A 294 -12.23 -16.23 21.17
CA GLU A 294 -12.70 -16.12 19.78
C GLU A 294 -13.26 -14.74 19.44
N PRO A 295 -13.13 -14.30 18.17
CA PRO A 295 -13.78 -13.08 17.70
C PRO A 295 -15.29 -13.30 17.50
N VAL A 296 -16.08 -12.29 17.84
CA VAL A 296 -17.52 -12.28 17.53
C VAL A 296 -17.70 -11.97 16.05
N LEU A 297 -18.19 -12.95 15.26
CA LEU A 297 -18.29 -12.85 13.80
C LEU A 297 -19.42 -11.93 13.36
N SER A 298 -20.52 -11.84 14.12
CA SER A 298 -21.62 -10.90 13.82
C SER A 298 -21.16 -9.44 13.79
N ALA A 299 -20.04 -9.09 14.45
CA ALA A 299 -19.44 -7.76 14.40
C ALA A 299 -18.86 -7.38 13.02
N LEU A 300 -18.65 -8.36 12.12
CA LEU A 300 -18.24 -8.12 10.74
C LEU A 300 -19.36 -7.53 9.89
N ILE A 301 -20.62 -7.79 10.25
CA ILE A 301 -21.79 -7.38 9.46
C ILE A 301 -22.04 -5.89 9.61
N ARG A 302 -22.26 -5.21 8.48
CA ARG A 302 -22.64 -3.80 8.40
C ARG A 302 -24.07 -3.65 7.93
N SER A 303 -24.70 -2.57 8.39
CA SER A 303 -25.89 -2.04 7.72
C SER A 303 -25.53 -1.53 6.32
N ASP A 304 -26.56 -1.28 5.52
CA ASP A 304 -26.49 -0.54 4.25
C ASP A 304 -25.83 0.85 4.38
N THR A 305 -25.95 1.48 5.55
CA THR A 305 -25.29 2.75 5.89
C THR A 305 -23.84 2.62 6.35
N GLY A 306 -23.30 1.39 6.44
CA GLY A 306 -21.92 1.12 6.86
C GLY A 306 -21.68 1.15 8.38
N GLU A 307 -22.74 1.28 9.17
CA GLU A 307 -22.71 1.27 10.63
C GLU A 307 -22.80 -0.18 11.17
N PRO A 308 -22.45 -0.43 12.45
CA PRO A 308 -22.79 -1.71 13.10
C PRO A 308 -24.29 -1.99 13.04
N LEU A 309 -24.68 -3.27 13.09
CA LEU A 309 -26.10 -3.64 13.15
C LEU A 309 -26.79 -2.96 14.34
N PRO A 310 -28.00 -2.37 14.15
CA PRO A 310 -28.66 -1.59 15.21
C PRO A 310 -29.11 -2.44 16.40
N TYR A 311 -29.25 -3.75 16.21
CA TYR A 311 -29.60 -4.74 17.24
C TYR A 311 -28.40 -5.57 17.72
N LEU A 312 -27.17 -5.14 17.40
CA LEU A 312 -25.96 -5.86 17.80
C LEU A 312 -25.80 -5.91 19.32
N ASP A 313 -26.18 -4.85 20.03
CA ASP A 313 -26.19 -4.81 21.50
C ASP A 313 -27.00 -5.96 22.13
N SER A 314 -28.12 -6.31 21.51
CA SER A 314 -29.02 -7.38 21.93
C SER A 314 -28.39 -8.77 21.68
N ILE A 315 -27.62 -8.92 20.59
CA ILE A 315 -26.84 -10.13 20.31
C ILE A 315 -25.74 -10.31 21.37
N LEU A 316 -25.03 -9.23 21.71
CA LEU A 316 -23.96 -9.25 22.72
C LEU A 316 -24.48 -9.61 24.11
N GLU A 317 -25.66 -9.13 24.47
CA GLU A 317 -26.32 -9.50 25.70
C GLU A 317 -26.73 -10.98 25.71
N ALA A 318 -27.26 -11.51 24.60
CA ALA A 318 -27.59 -12.93 24.46
C ALA A 318 -26.36 -13.84 24.56
N LEU A 319 -25.19 -13.36 24.12
CA LEU A 319 -23.90 -14.03 24.27
C LEU A 319 -23.28 -13.89 25.67
N GLY A 320 -23.92 -13.16 26.59
CA GLY A 320 -23.43 -12.94 27.95
C GLY A 320 -22.26 -11.95 28.06
N LEU A 321 -21.96 -11.19 27.01
CA LEU A 321 -20.84 -10.24 26.97
C LEU A 321 -21.18 -8.88 27.61
N GLY A 322 -22.47 -8.62 27.85
CA GLY A 322 -22.98 -7.37 28.41
C GLY A 322 -23.27 -6.31 27.35
N ARG A 323 -23.72 -5.13 27.80
CA ARG A 323 -24.12 -4.03 26.92
C ARG A 323 -23.04 -2.94 26.83
N PRO A 324 -22.80 -2.37 25.63
CA PRO A 324 -21.90 -1.23 25.48
C PRO A 324 -22.45 -0.01 26.22
N SER A 325 -21.58 0.75 26.90
CA SER A 325 -21.97 1.96 27.64
C SER A 325 -22.37 3.16 26.75
N SER A 326 -22.04 3.15 25.45
CA SER A 326 -22.44 4.19 24.49
C SER A 326 -22.30 3.68 23.05
N ALA A 327 -22.94 4.37 22.09
CA ALA A 327 -22.77 4.08 20.66
C ALA A 327 -21.30 4.19 20.20
N THR A 328 -20.55 5.15 20.74
CA THR A 328 -19.11 5.30 20.46
C THR A 328 -18.30 4.12 21.01
N HIS A 329 -18.65 3.65 22.21
CA HIS A 329 -18.04 2.46 22.79
C HIS A 329 -18.35 1.23 21.93
N LEU A 330 -19.60 1.04 21.50
CA LEU A 330 -19.98 -0.03 20.58
C LEU A 330 -19.17 0.00 19.28
N LYS A 331 -19.03 1.16 18.62
CA LYS A 331 -18.23 1.26 17.38
C LYS A 331 -16.76 0.87 17.59
N ARG A 332 -16.15 1.29 18.70
CA ARG A 332 -14.76 0.92 19.04
C ARG A 332 -14.62 -0.57 19.33
N TRP A 333 -15.58 -1.13 20.06
CA TRP A 333 -15.63 -2.56 20.34
C TRP A 333 -15.78 -3.38 19.06
N VAL A 334 -16.72 -3.00 18.19
CA VAL A 334 -16.94 -3.63 16.89
C VAL A 334 -15.68 -3.57 16.03
N GLN A 335 -14.98 -2.43 16.00
CA GLN A 335 -13.72 -2.32 15.27
C GLN A 335 -12.66 -3.29 15.83
N ARG A 336 -12.58 -3.45 17.15
CA ARG A 336 -11.68 -4.42 17.77
C ARG A 336 -12.03 -5.86 17.37
N GLU A 337 -13.30 -6.23 17.37
CA GLU A 337 -13.71 -7.58 16.99
C GLU A 337 -13.48 -7.88 15.51
N VAL A 338 -13.67 -6.89 14.63
CA VAL A 338 -13.26 -6.99 13.22
C VAL A 338 -11.76 -7.26 13.11
N ASP A 339 -10.93 -6.49 13.84
CA ASP A 339 -9.48 -6.69 13.83
C ASP A 339 -9.09 -8.08 14.38
N ARG A 340 -9.82 -8.59 15.39
CA ARG A 340 -9.66 -9.94 15.93
C ARG A 340 -10.02 -11.02 14.91
N ALA A 341 -11.14 -10.87 14.21
CA ALA A 341 -11.56 -11.79 13.14
C ALA A 341 -10.54 -11.81 12.00
N PHE A 342 -10.08 -10.64 11.55
CA PHE A 342 -9.07 -10.53 10.49
C PHE A 342 -7.69 -11.03 10.91
N ALA A 343 -7.37 -10.97 12.21
CA ALA A 343 -6.15 -11.57 12.73
C ALA A 343 -6.26 -13.10 12.80
N LYS A 344 -7.38 -13.63 13.31
CA LYS A 344 -7.60 -15.07 13.47
C LYS A 344 -7.71 -15.79 12.13
N TYR A 345 -8.56 -15.29 11.23
CA TYR A 345 -8.90 -15.96 9.98
C TYR A 345 -8.08 -15.47 8.78
N GLY A 346 -7.43 -14.31 8.86
CA GLY A 346 -6.64 -13.77 7.74
C GLY A 346 -5.50 -14.70 7.27
N LEU A 347 -5.04 -14.52 6.03
CA LEU A 347 -3.91 -15.24 5.45
C LEU A 347 -2.75 -14.29 5.14
N PRO A 348 -1.60 -14.36 5.86
CA PRO A 348 -1.33 -15.27 6.98
C PRO A 348 -2.03 -14.86 8.28
N ALA A 349 -2.31 -15.85 9.15
CA ALA A 349 -2.92 -15.61 10.45
C ALA A 349 -1.98 -14.79 11.35
N ARG A 350 -2.54 -13.80 12.05
CA ARG A 350 -1.82 -12.84 12.91
C ARG A 350 -2.21 -13.07 14.37
N ALA A 351 -1.41 -12.52 15.29
CA ALA A 351 -1.76 -12.56 16.71
C ALA A 351 -3.10 -11.82 16.93
N VAL A 352 -4.07 -12.51 17.51
CA VAL A 352 -5.39 -11.94 17.80
C VAL A 352 -5.23 -10.91 18.91
N PRO A 353 -5.57 -9.63 18.69
CA PRO A 353 -5.51 -8.64 19.75
C PRO A 353 -6.49 -8.98 20.88
N PRO A 354 -6.23 -8.51 22.12
CA PRO A 354 -7.13 -8.78 23.24
C PRO A 354 -8.52 -8.18 22.99
N ALA A 355 -9.55 -8.89 23.41
CA ALA A 355 -10.93 -8.41 23.39
C ALA A 355 -11.05 -7.11 24.21
N LEU A 356 -11.90 -6.19 23.76
CA LEU A 356 -12.25 -5.02 24.56
C LEU A 356 -13.39 -5.41 25.52
N PRO A 357 -13.27 -5.17 26.83
CA PRO A 357 -14.33 -5.49 27.77
C PRO A 357 -15.52 -4.52 27.58
N LEU A 358 -16.73 -5.07 27.43
CA LEU A 358 -17.97 -4.28 27.32
C LEU A 358 -18.47 -3.78 28.68
N ASN A 359 -18.18 -4.54 29.74
CA ASN A 359 -18.62 -4.29 31.13
C ASN A 359 -17.74 -3.31 31.92
N ALA A 360 -16.57 -2.93 31.39
CA ALA A 360 -15.74 -1.91 32.02
C ALA A 360 -16.44 -0.57 31.83
N ALA A 361 -16.94 0.02 32.92
CA ALA A 361 -17.36 1.41 32.95
C ALA A 361 -16.16 2.26 32.52
N VAL A 362 -16.09 2.59 31.23
CA VAL A 362 -15.15 3.60 30.74
C VAL A 362 -15.57 4.87 31.46
N PRO A 363 -14.72 5.47 32.31
CA PRO A 363 -15.04 6.77 32.87
C PRO A 363 -15.29 7.67 31.66
N GLU A 364 -16.49 8.25 31.55
CA GLU A 364 -16.66 9.43 30.73
C GLU A 364 -15.62 10.41 31.25
N ILE A 365 -14.55 10.61 30.49
CA ILE A 365 -13.63 11.70 30.76
C ILE A 365 -14.45 12.96 30.45
N ARG A 366 -15.18 13.44 31.46
CA ARG A 366 -15.54 14.84 31.52
C ARG A 366 -14.23 15.58 31.46
N ILE A 367 -14.12 16.48 30.49
CA ILE A 367 -13.04 17.46 30.47
C ILE A 367 -13.28 18.32 31.72
N VAL A 368 -12.68 17.93 32.84
CA VAL A 368 -12.64 18.72 34.06
C VAL A 368 -11.39 19.57 33.97
N ASP A 369 -11.59 20.87 33.84
CA ASP A 369 -10.54 21.87 34.01
C ASP A 369 -9.98 21.75 35.43
N LEU A 370 -8.84 21.09 35.59
CA LEU A 370 -8.08 21.06 36.84
C LEU A 370 -6.79 21.89 36.68
N PRO A 371 -6.45 22.70 37.70
CA PRO A 371 -5.49 23.79 37.58
C PRO A 371 -4.05 23.28 37.53
N VAL A 372 -3.27 23.91 36.65
CA VAL A 372 -1.86 23.60 36.40
C VAL A 372 -1.04 23.86 37.66
N SER A 373 -0.64 22.79 38.36
CA SER A 373 0.32 22.88 39.46
C SER A 373 1.74 23.02 38.92
N ALA A 374 2.42 24.07 39.38
CA ALA A 374 3.76 24.49 38.99
C ALA A 374 4.83 23.42 39.30
N ARG A 375 5.42 22.83 38.24
CA ARG A 375 6.67 22.09 38.39
C ARG A 375 7.86 23.04 38.26
N ARG A 376 8.69 23.03 39.31
CA ARG A 376 9.94 23.78 39.47
C ARG A 376 10.93 23.51 38.33
N ARG A 377 11.61 24.58 37.89
CA ARG A 377 12.67 24.61 36.88
C ARG A 377 14.01 24.06 37.43
N PRO A 378 14.78 23.28 36.64
CA PRO A 378 16.23 23.12 36.85
C PRO A 378 16.99 24.34 36.28
N PRO A 379 18.22 24.61 36.76
CA PRO A 379 18.93 25.86 36.49
C PRO A 379 19.45 25.94 35.06
N ALA A 380 19.43 27.18 34.55
CA ALA A 380 19.74 27.55 33.19
C ALA A 380 21.22 27.28 32.84
N ARG A 381 21.45 26.54 31.74
CA ARG A 381 22.69 26.64 30.99
C ARG A 381 22.37 27.23 29.62
N ASN A 382 22.95 28.40 29.40
CA ASN A 382 22.73 29.33 28.28
C ASN A 382 22.55 28.64 26.92
N ARG A 383 21.32 28.67 26.41
CA ARG A 383 21.07 28.66 24.96
C ARG A 383 20.19 29.87 24.64
N ARG A 384 20.78 30.75 23.82
CA ARG A 384 20.21 31.99 23.32
C ARG A 384 18.73 31.80 22.90
N ALA A 385 17.94 32.79 23.29
CA ALA A 385 16.51 32.90 23.05
C ALA A 385 16.12 32.68 21.58
N ARG A 386 15.07 31.85 21.35
CA ARG A 386 14.02 32.07 20.32
C ARG A 386 12.79 31.10 20.28
N PRO A 387 12.17 30.58 21.38
CA PRO A 387 10.94 29.77 21.21
C PRO A 387 9.62 30.53 21.40
N THR A 388 9.62 31.69 22.06
CA THR A 388 8.37 32.32 22.54
C THR A 388 7.66 33.19 21.49
N GLU A 389 8.38 33.90 20.63
CA GLU A 389 7.76 34.69 19.55
C GLU A 389 7.09 33.82 18.47
N VAL A 390 7.63 32.63 18.21
CA VAL A 390 7.18 31.74 17.13
C VAL A 390 5.81 31.10 17.43
N ARG A 391 5.44 30.99 18.71
CA ARG A 391 4.23 30.26 19.14
C ARG A 391 2.94 31.09 19.05
N HIS A 392 3.05 32.42 19.07
CA HIS A 392 1.92 33.34 18.88
C HIS A 392 1.71 33.76 17.42
N GLN A 393 2.67 33.47 16.53
CA GLN A 393 2.63 33.89 15.13
C GLN A 393 1.83 32.93 14.23
N ALA A 394 1.79 31.63 14.54
CA ALA A 394 1.13 30.62 13.69
C ALA A 394 -0.41 30.80 13.52
N PRO A 395 -1.16 31.23 14.56
CA PRO A 395 -2.58 31.59 14.38
C PRO A 395 -2.76 32.85 13.53
N ILE A 396 -1.88 33.85 13.70
CA ILE A 396 -1.90 35.12 12.96
C ILE A 396 -1.62 34.85 11.46
N ASP A 397 -0.56 34.09 11.17
CA ASP A 397 -0.18 33.70 9.80
C ASP A 397 -1.27 32.88 9.11
N ARG A 398 -1.99 32.01 9.85
CA ARG A 398 -3.14 31.26 9.30
C ARG A 398 -4.32 32.17 8.97
N SER A 399 -4.64 33.11 9.84
CA SER A 399 -5.69 34.11 9.57
C SER A 399 -5.33 35.01 8.39
N GLN A 400 -4.05 35.41 8.28
CA GLN A 400 -3.54 36.15 7.12
C GLN A 400 -3.67 35.34 5.84
N LEU A 401 -3.30 34.06 5.84
CA LEU A 401 -3.45 33.18 4.67
C LEU A 401 -4.92 33.01 4.26
N GLN A 402 -5.85 32.94 5.22
CA GLN A 402 -7.28 32.90 4.93
C GLN A 402 -7.79 34.21 4.30
N HIS A 403 -7.34 35.36 4.80
CA HIS A 403 -7.70 36.66 4.25
C HIS A 403 -7.17 36.85 2.81
N LEU A 404 -5.91 36.47 2.56
CA LEU A 404 -5.31 36.51 1.22
C LEU A 404 -6.01 35.56 0.24
N ILE A 405 -6.45 34.38 0.69
CA ILE A 405 -7.25 33.49 -0.14
C ILE A 405 -8.53 34.21 -0.56
N ALA A 406 -9.26 34.83 0.37
CA ALA A 406 -10.50 35.54 0.04
C ALA A 406 -10.26 36.69 -0.95
N GLN A 407 -9.23 37.50 -0.72
CA GLN A 407 -8.84 38.61 -1.61
C GLN A 407 -8.45 38.12 -3.02
N GLY A 408 -7.66 37.06 -3.11
CA GLY A 408 -7.32 36.44 -4.40
C GLY A 408 -8.56 35.85 -5.10
N GLN A 409 -9.54 35.39 -4.32
CA GLN A 409 -10.92 35.05 -4.68
C GLN A 409 -11.55 36.05 -5.65
N GLU A 410 -11.68 37.25 -5.11
CA GLU A 410 -12.37 38.38 -5.73
C GLU A 410 -11.62 38.85 -6.99
N LEU A 411 -10.29 38.93 -6.93
CA LEU A 411 -9.46 39.31 -8.08
C LEU A 411 -9.47 38.27 -9.21
N ALA A 412 -9.49 36.98 -8.86
CA ALA A 412 -9.52 35.89 -9.84
C ALA A 412 -10.87 35.77 -10.56
N GLY A 413 -11.95 36.34 -10.00
CA GLY A 413 -13.27 36.43 -10.62
C GLY A 413 -13.36 37.47 -11.74
N SER A 414 -12.47 38.48 -11.74
CA SER A 414 -12.51 39.62 -12.68
C SER A 414 -11.40 39.60 -13.74
N GLY A 415 -10.42 38.70 -13.64
CA GLY A 415 -9.23 38.69 -14.50
C GLY A 415 -9.08 37.45 -15.41
N GLU A 416 -9.19 37.65 -16.72
CA GLU A 416 -8.78 36.67 -17.74
C GLU A 416 -7.34 36.97 -18.23
N GLY A 417 -6.41 36.06 -17.95
CA GLY A 417 -5.00 36.18 -18.35
C GLY A 417 -4.05 35.26 -17.57
N LYS A 418 -2.75 35.25 -17.96
CA LYS A 418 -1.69 34.42 -17.32
C LYS A 418 -1.50 34.73 -15.82
N GLY A 419 -1.73 35.97 -15.38
CA GLY A 419 -1.74 36.33 -13.96
C GLY A 419 -2.87 35.65 -13.17
N GLY A 420 -4.06 35.52 -13.79
CA GLY A 420 -5.22 34.86 -13.20
C GLY A 420 -5.06 33.34 -13.06
N THR A 421 -4.37 32.67 -13.98
CA THR A 421 -4.12 31.21 -13.87
C THR A 421 -3.11 30.89 -12.77
N ARG A 422 -2.05 31.71 -12.63
CA ARG A 422 -1.09 31.62 -11.51
C ARG A 422 -1.79 31.85 -10.17
N LEU A 423 -2.58 32.93 -10.06
CA LEU A 423 -3.36 33.25 -8.86
C LEU A 423 -4.33 32.11 -8.47
N ARG A 424 -5.08 31.53 -9.42
CA ARG A 424 -5.96 30.37 -9.16
C ARG A 424 -5.20 29.10 -8.74
N SER A 425 -3.97 28.92 -9.21
CA SER A 425 -3.10 27.82 -8.76
C SER A 425 -2.67 28.00 -7.31
N GLU A 426 -2.17 29.19 -6.96
CA GLU A 426 -1.69 29.50 -5.61
C GLU A 426 -2.81 29.49 -4.57
N ILE A 427 -4.01 29.99 -4.92
CA ILE A 427 -5.21 29.89 -4.08
C ILE A 427 -5.57 28.43 -3.77
N ARG A 428 -5.49 27.53 -4.77
CA ARG A 428 -5.77 26.09 -4.57
C ARG A 428 -4.71 25.40 -3.72
N SER A 429 -3.45 25.80 -3.83
CA SER A 429 -2.36 25.32 -2.99
C SER A 429 -2.51 25.78 -1.54
N ALA A 430 -2.79 27.08 -1.33
CA ALA A 430 -3.03 27.66 -0.01
C ALA A 430 -4.25 27.04 0.70
N ARG A 431 -5.33 26.75 -0.03
CA ARG A 431 -6.53 26.06 0.51
C ARG A 431 -6.27 24.62 0.93
N ARG A 432 -5.58 23.84 0.09
CA ARG A 432 -5.19 22.46 0.42
C ARG A 432 -4.30 22.44 1.65
N TRP A 433 -3.38 23.39 1.75
CA TRP A 433 -2.49 23.52 2.89
C TRP A 433 -3.24 23.87 4.20
N LEU A 434 -4.14 24.86 4.17
CA LEU A 434 -4.97 25.22 5.33
C LEU A 434 -5.88 24.07 5.79
N HIS A 435 -6.45 23.31 4.84
CA HIS A 435 -7.32 22.18 5.18
C HIS A 435 -6.54 21.00 5.77
N GLY A 436 -5.34 20.70 5.24
CA GLY A 436 -4.47 19.63 5.75
C GLY A 436 -3.83 19.94 7.11
N THR A 437 -3.71 21.23 7.46
CA THR A 437 -3.02 21.65 8.70
C THR A 437 -3.95 22.24 9.77
N ARG A 438 -5.27 22.15 9.57
CA ARG A 438 -6.32 22.79 10.39
C ARG A 438 -6.27 22.37 11.88
N ASN A 439 -5.92 21.12 12.15
CA ASN A 439 -5.89 20.54 13.51
C ASN A 439 -4.48 20.10 13.96
N THR A 440 -3.42 20.45 13.22
CA THR A 440 -2.04 20.00 13.50
C THR A 440 -1.22 21.10 14.16
N LYS A 441 -0.49 20.77 15.24
CA LYS A 441 0.55 21.65 15.81
C LYS A 441 1.75 21.66 14.86
N LEU A 442 2.07 22.84 14.31
CA LEU A 442 3.16 23.00 13.35
C LEU A 442 4.51 23.03 14.07
N ASN A 443 5.48 22.25 13.58
CA ASN A 443 6.89 22.33 13.96
C ASN A 443 7.61 23.42 13.13
N ASP A 444 8.89 23.67 13.39
CA ASP A 444 9.65 24.73 12.72
C ASP A 444 9.68 24.60 11.19
N ARG A 445 9.62 23.38 10.65
CA ARG A 445 9.53 23.12 9.21
C ARG A 445 8.16 23.50 8.66
N GLY A 446 7.08 23.16 9.37
CA GLY A 446 5.72 23.53 9.00
C GLY A 446 5.46 25.03 9.06
N LEU A 447 6.08 25.74 10.00
CA LEU A 447 5.98 27.20 10.12
C LEU A 447 6.74 27.94 9.01
N ARG A 448 7.88 27.42 8.56
CA ARG A 448 8.57 27.96 7.37
C ARG A 448 7.72 27.82 6.11
N LEU A 449 7.14 26.64 5.91
CA LEU A 449 6.28 26.35 4.76
C LEU A 449 5.01 27.22 4.75
N LEU A 450 4.46 27.54 5.93
CA LEU A 450 3.34 28.47 6.07
C LEU A 450 3.68 29.87 5.55
N ARG A 451 4.83 30.42 5.96
CA ARG A 451 5.28 31.74 5.51
C ARG A 451 5.60 31.78 4.03
N GLU A 452 6.22 30.73 3.50
CA GLU A 452 6.48 30.59 2.05
C GLU A 452 5.17 30.56 1.24
N THR A 453 4.14 29.89 1.76
CA THR A 453 2.82 29.84 1.12
C THR A 453 2.12 31.20 1.14
N ILE A 454 2.24 31.96 2.24
CA ILE A 454 1.74 33.34 2.36
C ILE A 454 2.42 34.24 1.33
N ALA A 455 3.76 34.25 1.29
CA ALA A 455 4.54 35.08 0.38
C ALA A 455 4.27 34.76 -1.10
N GLY A 456 4.10 33.47 -1.43
CA GLY A 456 3.75 33.03 -2.79
C GLY A 456 2.38 33.53 -3.24
N LEU A 457 1.39 33.52 -2.33
CA LEU A 457 0.04 34.00 -2.62
C LEU A 457 -0.01 35.54 -2.72
N GLU A 458 0.71 36.26 -1.86
CA GLU A 458 0.84 37.73 -1.93
C GLU A 458 1.44 38.18 -3.27
N ALA A 459 2.52 37.53 -3.72
CA ALA A 459 3.14 37.82 -5.00
C ALA A 459 2.19 37.56 -6.19
N ALA A 460 1.41 36.47 -6.12
CA ALA A 460 0.45 36.15 -7.18
C ALA A 460 -0.75 37.13 -7.20
N ILE A 461 -1.15 37.66 -6.04
CA ILE A 461 -2.18 38.71 -5.94
C ILE A 461 -1.67 40.01 -6.55
N GLU A 462 -0.42 40.39 -6.28
CA GLU A 462 0.17 41.63 -6.81
C GLU A 462 0.37 41.56 -8.33
N ASP A 463 0.86 40.44 -8.85
CA ASP A 463 0.96 40.18 -10.30
C ASP A 463 -0.41 40.31 -11.00
N ALA A 464 -1.47 39.84 -10.35
CA ALA A 464 -2.83 39.92 -10.89
C ALA A 464 -3.36 41.36 -10.90
N LYS A 465 -3.05 42.17 -9.86
CA LYS A 465 -3.41 43.60 -9.81
C LYS A 465 -2.68 44.42 -10.87
N MET A 466 -1.39 44.15 -11.09
CA MET A 466 -0.60 44.83 -12.10
C MET A 466 -1.07 44.49 -13.53
N ALA A 467 -1.57 43.28 -13.74
CA ALA A 467 -2.15 42.87 -15.03
C ALA A 467 -3.50 43.55 -15.35
N THR A 468 -4.21 44.07 -14.33
CA THR A 468 -5.47 44.81 -14.50
C THR A 468 -5.31 46.32 -14.70
N GLN A 469 -4.08 46.88 -14.62
CA GLN A 469 -3.85 48.30 -14.88
C GLN A 469 -3.62 48.58 -16.38
N PRO A 470 -4.23 49.63 -16.97
CA PRO A 470 -4.01 49.98 -18.37
C PRO A 470 -2.60 50.54 -18.58
N ARG A 471 -1.82 49.90 -19.47
CA ARG A 471 -0.44 50.30 -19.79
C ARG A 471 -0.44 51.16 -21.06
N GLU A 472 -0.10 52.44 -20.91
CA GLU A 472 0.13 53.36 -22.04
C GLU A 472 1.30 52.86 -22.91
N LYS A 473 1.09 52.84 -24.23
CA LYS A 473 2.05 52.39 -25.24
C LYS A 473 2.95 53.53 -25.70
N THR A 474 4.24 53.24 -25.86
CA THR A 474 5.13 53.95 -26.82
C THR A 474 5.74 52.93 -27.80
N PRO A 475 5.79 53.21 -29.11
CA PRO A 475 6.33 52.27 -30.12
C PRO A 475 7.66 52.71 -30.77
N GLY A 476 8.37 51.73 -31.35
CA GLY A 476 9.56 51.87 -32.21
C GLY A 476 10.83 51.33 -31.52
N GLU A 477 11.72 50.52 -32.10
CA GLU A 477 12.16 50.41 -33.50
C GLU A 477 12.79 49.03 -33.84
N SER A 478 12.94 48.88 -35.14
CA SER A 478 13.42 47.83 -36.06
C SER A 478 14.83 47.22 -35.91
N ASN A 479 14.89 45.91 -36.19
CA ASN A 479 15.59 45.22 -37.30
C ASN A 479 17.15 45.13 -37.42
N GLN A 480 17.60 43.94 -37.89
CA GLN A 480 18.85 43.57 -38.59
C GLN A 480 20.22 43.43 -37.86
N ARG A 481 20.80 42.21 -37.97
CA ARG A 481 22.11 41.82 -38.62
C ARG A 481 22.62 40.48 -38.03
N ARG A 482 22.71 39.39 -38.81
CA ARG A 482 23.79 38.87 -39.71
C ARG A 482 25.07 38.34 -39.00
N CYS A 483 25.32 37.04 -39.25
CA CYS A 483 26.58 36.26 -39.36
C CYS A 483 27.78 36.53 -38.44
N SER A 484 28.36 35.47 -37.84
CA SER A 484 29.60 34.81 -38.32
C SER A 484 30.29 33.93 -37.25
N LEU A 485 30.76 32.75 -37.70
CA LEU A 485 32.04 32.05 -37.41
C LEU A 485 32.53 31.86 -35.96
N ALA A 486 32.71 30.59 -35.55
CA ALA A 486 34.02 29.91 -35.41
C ALA A 486 33.98 28.73 -34.41
N SER A 487 34.51 27.57 -34.82
CA SER A 487 34.90 26.45 -33.94
C SER A 487 36.12 26.82 -33.08
N PRO A 488 36.45 26.05 -32.01
CA PRO A 488 37.31 24.86 -32.20
C PRO A 488 37.01 23.64 -31.29
N GLU A 489 37.38 22.44 -31.75
CA GLU A 489 37.69 21.24 -30.95
C GLU A 489 39.23 21.17 -30.66
N PRO A 490 39.81 20.10 -30.07
CA PRO A 490 39.66 19.58 -28.71
C PRO A 490 41.04 19.38 -28.03
N SER A 491 41.08 19.22 -26.69
CA SER A 491 42.30 18.77 -26.00
C SER A 491 42.04 17.51 -25.18
N GLN A 492 42.68 16.44 -25.63
CA GLN A 492 42.82 15.14 -24.97
C GLN A 492 43.73 15.25 -23.73
N GLN A 493 43.35 14.62 -22.62
CA GLN A 493 44.31 14.17 -21.61
C GLN A 493 43.95 12.76 -21.10
N GLN A 494 45.00 11.94 -21.07
CA GLN A 494 45.09 10.49 -20.86
C GLN A 494 44.66 10.06 -19.46
N ARG A 495 43.87 8.98 -19.33
CA ARG A 495 44.29 7.65 -18.84
C ARG A 495 45.28 7.66 -17.67
N GLU A 496 44.78 7.24 -16.51
CA GLU A 496 45.53 6.45 -15.53
C GLU A 496 44.56 5.54 -14.76
N ALA A 497 44.84 4.24 -14.76
CA ALA A 497 44.17 3.23 -13.94
C ALA A 497 44.98 3.01 -12.66
N PRO A 498 44.34 2.59 -11.55
CA PRO A 498 45.04 1.72 -10.61
C PRO A 498 44.28 0.44 -10.28
N ALA A 499 45.03 -0.65 -10.43
CA ALA A 499 45.16 -1.84 -9.59
C ALA A 499 44.08 -2.20 -8.56
N HIS A 500 43.71 -3.48 -8.56
CA HIS A 500 43.12 -4.21 -7.43
C HIS A 500 43.92 -4.05 -6.13
N PRO A 501 43.23 -4.05 -4.97
CA PRO A 501 43.62 -4.98 -3.93
C PRO A 501 42.45 -5.75 -3.30
N ALA A 502 42.82 -6.86 -2.69
CA ALA A 502 42.00 -7.84 -2.00
C ALA A 502 41.37 -7.32 -0.70
N GLN A 503 40.25 -7.96 -0.34
CA GLN A 503 39.77 -8.28 1.02
C GLN A 503 40.31 -7.41 2.16
N ALA A 504 39.52 -6.41 2.60
CA ALA A 504 39.75 -5.68 3.82
C ALA A 504 38.43 -5.53 4.61
N ALA A 505 38.56 -5.65 5.93
CA ALA A 505 37.52 -5.69 6.96
C ALA A 505 36.36 -4.68 6.76
N LEU A 506 35.15 -5.13 7.11
CA LEU A 506 33.95 -4.28 7.21
C LEU A 506 34.24 -3.01 8.00
N ALA A 507 34.15 -1.85 7.33
CA ALA A 507 34.42 -0.56 7.95
C ALA A 507 33.51 -0.38 9.21
N PRO A 508 34.05 -0.02 10.39
CA PRO A 508 33.30 0.15 11.64
C PRO A 508 32.09 1.10 11.53
N THR A 509 32.16 2.04 10.58
CA THR A 509 31.10 2.99 10.24
C THR A 509 29.85 2.28 9.68
N PHE A 510 30.02 1.29 8.81
CA PHE A 510 28.91 0.55 8.20
C PHE A 510 28.09 -0.22 9.24
N ARG A 511 28.76 -0.87 10.20
CA ARG A 511 28.12 -1.60 11.30
C ARG A 511 27.28 -0.65 12.19
N ARG A 512 27.82 0.53 12.51
CA ARG A 512 27.11 1.53 13.30
C ARG A 512 25.89 2.08 12.58
N ASP A 513 26.02 2.36 11.29
CA ASP A 513 24.94 2.90 10.47
C ASP A 513 23.82 1.86 10.26
N LEU A 514 24.17 0.59 10.05
CA LEU A 514 23.21 -0.51 9.97
C LEU A 514 22.44 -0.70 11.28
N ARG A 515 23.14 -0.65 12.42
CA ARG A 515 22.51 -0.74 13.75
C ARG A 515 21.57 0.43 14.01
N GLN A 516 21.97 1.66 13.67
CA GLN A 516 21.11 2.84 13.86
C GLN A 516 19.82 2.75 13.03
N ARG A 517 19.89 2.28 11.78
CA ARG A 517 18.71 2.07 10.94
C ARG A 517 17.73 1.07 11.56
N LEU A 518 18.22 0.00 12.17
CA LEU A 518 17.38 -0.98 12.86
C LEU A 518 16.74 -0.39 14.14
N ILE A 519 17.44 0.51 14.83
CA ILE A 519 16.86 1.26 15.96
C ILE A 519 15.74 2.18 15.49
N ASP A 520 15.91 2.88 14.36
CA ASP A 520 14.88 3.76 13.80
C ASP A 520 13.62 2.95 13.38
N VAL A 521 13.82 1.75 12.83
CA VAL A 521 12.75 0.79 12.52
C VAL A 521 12.04 0.33 13.80
N ALA A 522 12.79 0.03 14.86
CA ALA A 522 12.23 -0.33 16.16
C ALA A 522 11.42 0.81 16.79
N GLN A 523 11.89 2.06 16.70
CA GLN A 523 11.19 3.26 17.18
C GLN A 523 9.88 3.51 16.44
N ALA A 524 9.84 3.18 15.14
CA ALA A 524 8.63 3.27 14.32
C ALA A 524 7.65 2.10 14.55
N GLY A 525 8.05 1.06 15.29
CA GLY A 525 7.23 -0.13 15.54
C GLY A 525 7.00 -0.98 14.28
N SER A 526 7.96 -1.01 13.36
CA SER A 526 7.85 -1.69 12.06
C SER A 526 8.94 -2.76 11.87
N THR A 527 8.80 -3.58 10.82
CA THR A 527 9.85 -4.50 10.34
C THR A 527 10.39 -4.04 9.00
N THR A 528 11.55 -4.57 8.61
CA THR A 528 12.24 -4.20 7.36
C THR A 528 12.81 -5.45 6.69
N ASN A 529 13.24 -5.35 5.43
CA ASN A 529 13.89 -6.45 4.72
C ASN A 529 15.35 -6.10 4.43
N TRP A 530 16.17 -7.13 4.16
CA TRP A 530 17.59 -6.94 3.85
C TRP A 530 17.85 -5.91 2.73
N PRO A 531 17.12 -5.93 1.60
CA PRO A 531 17.27 -4.92 0.56
C PRO A 531 17.07 -3.46 1.02
N LEU A 532 16.14 -3.22 1.96
CA LEU A 532 15.87 -1.88 2.50
C LEU A 532 16.93 -1.40 3.51
N LEU A 533 17.68 -2.33 4.13
CA LEU A 533 18.70 -2.01 5.13
C LEU A 533 20.05 -1.65 4.51
N ALA A 534 20.54 -2.49 3.60
CA ALA A 534 21.90 -2.39 3.06
C ALA A 534 21.96 -1.90 1.61
N GLY A 535 20.81 -1.76 0.92
CA GLY A 535 20.75 -1.26 -0.46
C GLY A 535 21.37 -2.17 -1.53
N VAL A 536 21.83 -3.37 -1.15
CA VAL A 536 22.49 -4.35 -2.05
C VAL A 536 21.65 -5.62 -2.14
N LYS A 537 21.16 -5.95 -3.35
CA LYS A 537 20.29 -7.12 -3.59
C LYS A 537 21.04 -8.47 -3.61
N ASN A 538 22.37 -8.47 -3.75
CA ASN A 538 23.18 -9.68 -3.97
C ASN A 538 24.20 -10.00 -2.85
N THR A 539 23.99 -9.51 -1.62
CA THR A 539 24.80 -10.00 -0.50
C THR A 539 24.52 -11.50 -0.31
N PRO A 540 25.51 -12.41 -0.35
CA PRO A 540 25.30 -13.83 -0.09
C PRO A 540 24.69 -14.05 1.30
N GLU A 541 23.88 -15.09 1.48
CA GLU A 541 23.19 -15.37 2.74
C GLU A 541 24.15 -15.40 3.94
N GLU A 542 25.30 -16.03 3.78
CA GLU A 542 26.37 -16.08 4.79
C GLU A 542 26.89 -14.70 5.18
N GLU A 543 27.05 -13.80 4.21
CA GLU A 543 27.52 -12.44 4.46
C GLU A 543 26.42 -11.60 5.14
N ARG A 544 25.14 -11.83 4.82
CA ARG A 544 24.02 -11.20 5.55
C ARG A 544 23.98 -11.66 7.01
N ARG A 545 24.18 -12.96 7.25
CA ARG A 545 24.27 -13.54 8.59
C ARG A 545 25.45 -12.95 9.36
N ARG A 546 26.65 -12.88 8.76
CA ARG A 546 27.84 -12.26 9.38
C ARG A 546 27.59 -10.81 9.76
N LEU A 547 27.00 -10.03 8.87
CA LEU A 547 26.69 -8.61 9.10
C LEU A 547 25.65 -8.41 10.21
N LEU A 548 24.58 -9.22 10.20
CA LEU A 548 23.53 -9.14 11.22
C LEU A 548 23.96 -9.71 12.56
N SER A 549 24.91 -10.64 12.61
CA SER A 549 25.47 -11.12 13.88
C SER A 549 26.45 -10.10 14.45
N ALA A 550 27.28 -9.49 13.59
CA ALA A 550 28.23 -8.47 14.01
C ALA A 550 27.55 -7.25 14.65
N ILE A 551 26.35 -6.84 14.23
CA ILE A 551 25.65 -5.71 14.88
C ILE A 551 25.20 -6.02 16.32
N GLU A 552 25.08 -7.29 16.69
CA GLU A 552 24.67 -7.75 18.02
C GLU A 552 25.86 -7.92 18.96
N ASP A 553 27.07 -8.06 18.42
CA ASP A 553 28.30 -8.04 19.21
C ASP A 553 28.41 -6.70 19.96
N GLY A 554 28.66 -6.72 21.27
CA GLY A 554 28.79 -5.51 22.09
C GLY A 554 27.47 -4.96 22.68
N THR A 555 26.37 -5.69 22.55
CA THR A 555 25.14 -5.41 23.30
C THR A 555 25.17 -6.09 24.67
N HIS A 556 24.63 -5.46 25.73
CA HIS A 556 24.51 -6.09 27.05
C HIS A 556 23.67 -7.38 26.97
N ASP A 557 23.92 -8.32 27.89
CA ASP A 557 23.38 -9.70 27.89
C ASP A 557 21.86 -9.84 27.67
N ASP A 558 21.08 -8.83 28.05
CA ASP A 558 19.62 -8.82 27.95
C ASP A 558 19.07 -7.87 26.86
N ALA A 559 19.92 -7.35 25.97
CA ALA A 559 19.47 -6.48 24.88
C ALA A 559 18.67 -7.24 23.82
N PRO A 560 17.64 -6.64 23.19
CA PRO A 560 16.89 -7.32 22.12
C PRO A 560 17.75 -7.56 20.87
N LEU A 561 17.48 -8.66 20.17
CA LEU A 561 18.07 -8.91 18.85
C LEU A 561 17.43 -8.00 17.80
N LEU A 562 18.17 -6.99 17.36
CA LEU A 562 17.72 -6.06 16.30
C LEU A 562 17.57 -6.77 14.95
N SER A 563 18.36 -7.81 14.72
CA SER A 563 18.26 -8.72 13.57
C SER A 563 16.88 -9.38 13.42
N ALA A 564 16.10 -9.50 14.50
CA ALA A 564 14.73 -10.02 14.44
C ALA A 564 13.77 -9.10 13.66
N LEU A 565 14.10 -7.81 13.50
CA LEU A 565 13.31 -6.87 12.71
C LEU A 565 13.47 -7.08 11.19
N VAL A 566 14.41 -7.93 10.78
CA VAL A 566 14.63 -8.29 9.37
C VAL A 566 13.73 -9.46 8.98
N VAL A 567 12.79 -9.23 8.06
CA VAL A 567 11.86 -10.22 7.54
C VAL A 567 12.33 -10.78 6.19
N ALA A 568 12.09 -12.08 5.98
CA ALA A 568 12.17 -12.71 4.66
C ALA A 568 11.03 -12.21 3.76
N PRO A 569 11.13 -12.37 2.42
CA PRO A 569 10.05 -12.00 1.50
C PRO A 569 8.68 -12.63 1.82
N GLY A 570 8.66 -13.80 2.46
CA GLY A 570 7.43 -14.46 2.93
C GLY A 570 6.88 -13.97 4.28
N GLY A 571 7.42 -12.88 4.85
CA GLY A 571 6.96 -12.29 6.11
C GLY A 571 7.36 -13.04 7.38
N GLY A 572 8.15 -14.11 7.27
CA GLY A 572 8.74 -14.87 8.38
C GLY A 572 10.19 -14.46 8.71
N PRO A 573 10.84 -15.14 9.66
CA PRO A 573 12.26 -14.95 9.94
C PRO A 573 13.10 -15.22 8.70
N VAL A 574 14.24 -14.54 8.59
CA VAL A 574 15.21 -14.85 7.55
C VAL A 574 15.70 -16.32 7.66
N PRO A 575 15.95 -17.03 6.56
CA PRO A 575 16.32 -18.47 6.60
C PRO A 575 17.52 -18.79 7.51
N TYR A 576 18.44 -17.83 7.62
CA TYR A 576 19.65 -17.87 8.42
C TYR A 576 19.49 -17.33 9.85
N PHE A 577 18.27 -17.06 10.32
CA PHE A 577 18.03 -16.52 11.67
C PHE A 577 18.51 -17.48 12.76
N ARG A 578 18.38 -18.81 12.54
CA ARG A 578 19.00 -19.83 13.41
C ARG A 578 20.52 -19.67 13.53
N GLY A 579 21.15 -19.29 12.43
CA GLY A 579 22.59 -19.00 12.39
C GLY A 579 22.96 -17.78 13.22
N ILE A 580 22.13 -16.73 13.21
CA ILE A 580 22.33 -15.53 14.04
C ILE A 580 22.19 -15.86 15.53
N LEU A 581 21.19 -16.69 15.91
CA LEU A 581 21.06 -17.17 17.29
C LEU A 581 22.33 -17.92 17.74
N GLN A 582 22.85 -18.79 16.87
CA GLN A 582 24.08 -19.53 17.15
C GLN A 582 25.29 -18.59 17.31
N ASP A 583 25.47 -17.64 16.39
CA ASP A 583 26.61 -16.71 16.39
C ASP A 583 26.58 -15.76 17.60
N THR A 584 25.40 -15.46 18.13
CA THR A 584 25.19 -14.63 19.33
C THR A 584 25.20 -15.42 20.65
N GLY A 585 25.47 -16.73 20.60
CA GLY A 585 25.58 -17.58 21.80
C GLY A 585 24.23 -17.98 22.42
N LEU A 586 23.14 -17.89 21.66
CA LEU A 586 21.79 -18.29 22.07
C LEU A 586 21.45 -19.72 21.61
N ALA A 587 20.60 -20.41 22.36
CA ALA A 587 20.16 -21.75 22.02
C ALA A 587 19.36 -21.76 20.70
N VAL A 588 19.67 -22.71 19.80
CA VAL A 588 19.00 -22.79 18.50
C VAL A 588 17.77 -23.70 18.59
N PRO A 589 16.55 -23.20 18.27
CA PRO A 589 15.34 -24.02 18.30
C PRO A 589 15.30 -25.04 17.16
N ARG A 590 14.92 -26.27 17.49
CA ARG A 590 14.84 -27.40 16.54
C ARG A 590 13.59 -27.38 15.65
N SER A 591 12.48 -26.81 16.12
CA SER A 591 11.24 -26.68 15.35
C SER A 591 11.08 -25.27 14.77
N ASP A 592 10.38 -25.15 13.64
CA ASP A 592 10.06 -23.87 13.02
C ASP A 592 9.05 -23.08 13.86
N GLU A 593 8.15 -23.76 14.56
CA GLU A 593 7.20 -23.13 15.47
C GLU A 593 7.89 -22.44 16.66
N ALA A 594 8.91 -23.09 17.24
CA ALA A 594 9.72 -22.49 18.30
C ALA A 594 10.58 -21.33 17.76
N LEU A 595 11.12 -21.45 16.55
CA LEU A 595 11.85 -20.37 15.87
C LEU A 595 10.96 -19.13 15.69
N LEU A 596 9.71 -19.31 15.23
CA LEU A 596 8.75 -18.23 15.05
C LEU A 596 8.38 -17.55 16.37
N ARG A 597 8.17 -18.33 17.45
CA ARG A 597 7.89 -17.78 18.79
C ARG A 597 9.05 -16.96 19.34
N ILE A 598 10.28 -17.47 19.22
CA ILE A 598 11.50 -16.77 19.65
C ILE A 598 11.71 -15.50 18.82
N TRP A 599 11.56 -15.59 17.51
CA TRP A 599 11.70 -14.46 16.59
C TRP A 599 10.69 -13.34 16.87
N ARG A 600 9.40 -13.67 17.03
CA ARG A 600 8.37 -12.68 17.41
C ARG A 600 8.65 -12.04 18.76
N ARG A 601 9.10 -12.82 19.75
CA ARG A 601 9.46 -12.27 21.07
C ARG A 601 10.63 -11.28 20.98
N GLU A 602 11.65 -11.55 20.17
CA GLU A 602 12.76 -10.62 20.01
C GLU A 602 12.34 -9.32 19.28
N GLN A 603 11.35 -9.37 18.37
CA GLN A 603 10.73 -8.15 17.83
C GLN A 603 10.00 -7.34 18.90
N GLU A 604 9.18 -7.99 19.73
CA GLU A 604 8.50 -7.32 20.86
C GLU A 604 9.50 -6.67 21.81
N ARG A 605 10.61 -7.36 22.11
CA ARG A 605 11.71 -6.82 22.93
C ARG A 605 12.37 -5.62 22.25
N ALA A 606 12.61 -5.65 20.94
CA ALA A 606 13.15 -4.51 20.19
C ALA A 606 12.21 -3.30 20.25
N TYR A 607 10.91 -3.48 20.01
CA TYR A 607 9.93 -2.40 20.09
C TYR A 607 9.73 -1.88 21.51
N ALA A 608 9.93 -2.71 22.54
CA ALA A 608 9.85 -2.26 23.92
C ALA A 608 11.08 -1.42 24.30
N ALA A 609 12.28 -1.90 23.96
CA ALA A 609 13.55 -1.23 24.29
C ALA A 609 13.67 0.16 23.66
N TYR A 610 13.21 0.31 22.42
CA TYR A 610 13.37 1.52 21.62
C TYR A 610 12.09 2.35 21.48
N ALA A 611 11.02 2.04 22.22
CA ALA A 611 9.85 2.91 22.28
C ALA A 611 10.19 4.29 22.90
N ASN A 612 9.38 5.31 22.60
CA ASN A 612 9.46 6.61 23.26
C ASN A 612 8.13 6.94 23.97
N PRO A 613 8.04 6.79 25.31
CA PRO A 613 9.11 6.34 26.22
C PRO A 613 9.38 4.83 26.15
N PRO A 614 10.57 4.35 26.59
CA PRO A 614 10.89 2.93 26.62
C PRO A 614 9.90 2.16 27.50
N ARG A 615 9.57 0.94 27.09
CA ARG A 615 8.65 0.04 27.81
C ARG A 615 9.43 -1.11 28.47
N PRO A 616 8.86 -1.75 29.51
CA PRO A 616 9.49 -2.93 30.11
C PRO A 616 9.75 -4.02 29.08
N LEU A 617 10.95 -4.60 29.10
CA LEU A 617 11.35 -5.66 28.19
C LEU A 617 10.64 -6.98 28.56
N PRO A 618 9.87 -7.60 27.66
CA PRO A 618 9.34 -8.94 27.93
C PRO A 618 10.46 -9.98 28.03
N PRO A 619 10.28 -11.05 28.80
CA PRO A 619 11.33 -12.05 29.03
C PRO A 619 11.74 -12.73 27.73
N ARG A 620 13.04 -12.99 27.59
CA ARG A 620 13.61 -13.72 26.45
C ARG A 620 13.15 -15.18 26.50
N LEU A 621 12.69 -15.71 25.38
CA LEU A 621 12.24 -17.11 25.27
C LEU A 621 13.38 -18.08 24.93
N VAL A 622 14.56 -17.57 24.57
CA VAL A 622 15.74 -18.38 24.21
C VAL A 622 16.84 -18.24 25.27
N PRO A 623 17.23 -19.34 25.96
CA PRO A 623 18.32 -19.30 26.92
C PRO A 623 19.69 -19.22 26.22
N LYS A 624 20.73 -18.83 26.97
CA LYS A 624 22.11 -18.91 26.49
C LYS A 624 22.53 -20.37 26.30
N ALA A 625 23.36 -20.64 25.30
CA ALA A 625 23.81 -21.99 24.96
C ALA A 625 24.55 -22.69 26.11
N THR A 626 25.23 -21.95 26.99
CA THR A 626 25.92 -22.50 28.17
C THR A 626 24.97 -23.00 29.27
N ALA A 627 23.80 -22.37 29.44
CA ALA A 627 22.80 -22.79 30.43
C ALA A 627 22.09 -24.12 30.06
N VAL A 628 22.14 -24.52 28.79
CA VAL A 628 21.53 -25.77 28.29
C VAL A 628 22.40 -27.00 28.64
N HIS A 629 23.70 -26.80 28.89
CA HIS A 629 24.59 -27.87 29.35
C HIS A 629 24.47 -28.13 30.87
N ASP A 630 24.28 -27.09 31.68
CA ASP A 630 24.14 -27.25 33.14
C ASP A 630 22.80 -27.90 33.53
N ALA A 631 21.72 -27.65 32.79
CA ALA A 631 20.41 -28.29 33.03
C ALA A 631 20.37 -29.80 32.68
N ARG A 632 21.40 -30.34 32.03
CA ARG A 632 21.55 -31.78 31.75
C ARG A 632 22.57 -32.48 32.65
N GLY A 633 23.24 -31.74 33.54
CA GLY A 633 24.18 -32.27 34.54
C GLY A 633 23.62 -32.34 35.96
N SER A 634 22.32 -32.06 36.16
CA SER A 634 21.61 -32.20 37.44
C SER A 634 20.31 -32.96 37.22
N ALA A 635 20.43 -34.19 36.75
CA ALA A 635 19.40 -35.23 36.80
C ALA A 635 20.04 -36.52 37.31
#